data_AF-A0A176J7I8-F1
#
_entry.id   AF-A0A176J7I8-F1
#
_cell.length_a   1.000
_cell.length_b   1.000
_cell.length_c   1.000
_cell.angle_alpha   90.00
_cell.angle_beta   90.00
_cell.angle_gamma   90.00
#
_symmetry.space_group_name_H-M   'P 1'
#
loop_
_entity.id
_entity.type
_entity.pdbx_description
1 polymer ?
#
loop_
_entity_poly.entity_id
_entity_poly.type
_entity_poly.pdbx_seq_one_letter_code
_entity_poly.pdbx_strand_id
1 'polypeptide(L)'
;MGKKSLSILMAMMVFFTFGFAPVQAITTSESASAVTMKASQSLISMTEEREIEVTADLGYSADLSKLQWTFGGKPLDQWKQWDPAAKKYSGSPYITFSEPPAYIDGTTKIKAKLKFSLLYGTEDVSPRSLRTLYPALIGTYELSVTDPAKGQTANVPLKLNVYDEYLKWDEIKPAIDKISKEAVNGRYVSYQTLGSSSEGRPMHFMVLAKDKASVDQYLHQIAQQKLEKPAELKKKIANGQLKNYKVPIWINNIHPDESPGVDAIVELYRIFATEKTKSFKTADNQGREKETNINIDKALDNVIFLFNFTQNPDGRVYNTRQNANGFDLNRDNTYQTQIETQNLAKGLSKWLPVSLLDFHGFYDEFVIEPCTPPHNQNYEYDLLMDGMVEQAEQMGKAGIANTKYDSYLIPLKDWPNKFDDATPSYTSTYSMFHGAMGHTVEIPDLNAESYKALVNAGLGAAKYVSENKQELFRNQLDIYERGVMGRDDRATDKWFVNPEGEEIGRDRKGNKSFFPDYYVIPVDKKLQKNVLEAHKMADYLIRNGIKVSQSSKAVKAGKQTYPKGSYVIDMKQAKRGFVNAVLYDGEDLSDWEEMYAEVVNSFHDLRGFTRMEVRSANAFAKGLQPVKKVTAPKTEIKEKADSYIVKNSSNEAVKAVNKLLRMKAPVQQLTAAGKDYSAGDYVISRKELGLVKDSYYLDLKPYNKKGKTKALKQPKVFSSGSAASKYVLKELGFEFAQSESEADVIVDDSGLAAKALIQAGKPYIGIGSSSLNFAEKENLLPGFDYSTTTGSRASHEGLLWTDVSAGQMITSGYAKKEKLYIATGSYIKAVPKDAAILAKVANHKDFFISGWWPKHEALQGQTIAFTKGNITLFANDITNKAHPQYSYRLLANSIYAAMK
;
A
#
# COMPACT_ATOMS: atom_id res chain seq x y z
N MET A 1 -5.20 41.37 -40.83
CA MET A 1 -5.90 40.99 -42.09
C MET A 1 -5.72 39.49 -42.24
N GLY A 2 -6.67 38.63 -41.81
CA GLY A 2 -7.87 38.18 -42.52
C GLY A 2 -7.49 37.06 -43.53
N LYS A 3 -8.00 35.81 -43.54
CA LYS A 3 -9.23 35.15 -43.08
C LYS A 3 -8.93 33.64 -42.87
N LYS A 4 -9.36 33.04 -41.76
CA LYS A 4 -10.47 32.07 -41.61
C LYS A 4 -10.38 30.76 -42.43
N SER A 5 -10.21 29.65 -41.72
CA SER A 5 -11.06 28.46 -41.89
C SER A 5 -11.32 27.83 -40.52
N LEU A 6 -12.61 27.60 -40.29
CA LEU A 6 -13.27 27.10 -39.08
C LEU A 6 -13.36 25.58 -39.18
N SER A 7 -13.27 24.86 -38.07
CA SER A 7 -14.15 23.71 -37.77
C SER A 7 -14.00 23.28 -36.31
N ILE A 8 -14.97 23.73 -35.52
CA ILE A 8 -15.33 23.23 -34.19
C ILE A 8 -16.43 22.19 -34.43
N LEU A 9 -16.33 21.00 -33.85
CA LEU A 9 -17.49 20.16 -33.52
C LEU A 9 -17.11 19.32 -32.28
N MET A 10 -17.50 19.70 -31.06
CA MET A 10 -18.82 19.65 -30.43
C MET A 10 -19.02 18.32 -29.68
N ALA A 11 -18.76 18.40 -28.37
CA ALA A 11 -19.20 17.44 -27.38
C ALA A 11 -20.72 17.54 -27.24
N MET A 12 -21.42 16.43 -27.38
CA MET A 12 -22.84 16.33 -27.03
C MET A 12 -22.97 15.63 -25.67
N MET A 13 -23.23 16.43 -24.65
CA MET A 13 -23.85 16.00 -23.41
C MET A 13 -25.30 15.61 -23.70
N VAL A 14 -25.71 14.41 -23.32
CA VAL A 14 -27.13 14.07 -23.15
C VAL A 14 -27.45 14.25 -21.67
N PHE A 15 -28.00 15.41 -21.33
CA PHE A 15 -28.75 15.62 -20.10
C PHE A 15 -30.17 15.13 -20.34
N PHE A 16 -30.59 14.06 -19.68
CA PHE A 16 -32.01 13.74 -19.53
C PHE A 16 -32.57 14.58 -18.37
N THR A 17 -33.14 15.73 -18.71
CA THR A 17 -34.04 16.49 -17.85
C THR A 17 -35.47 15.98 -18.08
N PHE A 18 -36.04 15.23 -17.13
CA PHE A 18 -37.48 15.02 -17.10
C PHE A 18 -38.16 16.27 -16.51
N GLY A 19 -38.81 17.04 -17.39
CA GLY A 19 -39.70 18.13 -16.99
C GLY A 19 -41.02 17.55 -16.47
N PHE A 20 -41.40 17.96 -15.26
CA PHE A 20 -42.75 17.77 -14.75
C PHE A 20 -43.70 18.74 -15.47
N ALA A 21 -44.72 18.22 -16.15
CA ALA A 21 -45.90 18.99 -16.54
C ALA A 21 -46.99 18.84 -15.47
N PRO A 22 -47.81 19.88 -15.20
CA PRO A 22 -48.84 19.83 -14.17
C PRO A 22 -50.06 19.08 -14.71
N VAL A 23 -50.51 18.04 -14.01
CA VAL A 23 -51.77 17.35 -14.34
C VAL A 23 -52.88 17.98 -13.50
N GLN A 24 -53.89 18.51 -14.20
CA GLN A 24 -55.15 19.00 -13.66
C GLN A 24 -55.95 17.87 -13.00
N ALA A 25 -56.58 18.21 -11.88
CA ALA A 25 -57.48 17.38 -11.11
C ALA A 25 -58.78 17.08 -11.86
N ILE A 26 -59.22 15.81 -11.86
CA ILE A 26 -60.61 15.42 -12.09
C ILE A 26 -60.99 14.24 -11.16
N THR A 27 -61.91 14.56 -10.27
CA THR A 27 -63.00 13.77 -9.62
C THR A 27 -62.75 12.44 -8.91
N THR A 28 -63.31 12.40 -7.70
CA THR A 28 -63.58 11.30 -6.78
C THR A 28 -64.23 10.07 -7.42
N SER A 29 -63.62 8.90 -7.20
CA SER A 29 -64.29 7.60 -7.19
C SER A 29 -63.62 6.69 -6.16
N GLU A 30 -64.42 6.19 -5.22
CA GLU A 30 -64.29 4.97 -4.40
C GLU A 30 -62.93 4.61 -3.76
N SER A 31 -62.94 4.45 -2.43
CA SER A 31 -61.83 3.98 -1.61
C SER A 31 -61.37 2.57 -2.01
N ALA A 32 -60.37 2.47 -2.89
CA ALA A 32 -59.58 1.26 -3.05
C ALA A 32 -58.76 1.04 -1.76
N SER A 33 -58.96 -0.10 -1.09
CA SER A 33 -58.11 -0.53 0.01
C SER A 33 -56.68 -0.67 -0.52
N ALA A 34 -55.78 0.23 -0.10
CA ALA A 34 -54.41 0.23 -0.56
C ALA A 34 -53.69 -1.01 -0.01
N VAL A 35 -53.29 -1.91 -0.92
CA VAL A 35 -52.42 -3.04 -0.59
C VAL A 35 -51.11 -2.48 -0.08
N THR A 36 -50.76 -2.77 1.17
CA THR A 36 -49.60 -2.16 1.83
C THR A 36 -48.89 -3.14 2.74
N MET A 37 -47.58 -3.02 2.87
CA MET A 37 -46.80 -3.72 3.88
C MET A 37 -45.88 -2.74 4.60
N LYS A 38 -45.67 -2.97 5.90
CA LYS A 38 -44.70 -2.25 6.73
C LYS A 38 -43.87 -3.27 7.50
N ALA A 39 -42.58 -2.98 7.64
CA ALA A 39 -41.68 -3.70 8.51
C ALA A 39 -41.24 -2.79 9.67
N SER A 40 -40.93 -3.39 10.81
CA SER A 40 -40.38 -2.72 12.00
C SER A 40 -39.02 -2.07 11.77
N GLN A 41 -38.26 -2.57 10.79
CA GLN A 41 -37.02 -1.96 10.30
C GLN A 41 -36.79 -2.33 8.82
N SER A 42 -35.92 -1.59 8.14
CA SER A 42 -35.58 -1.80 6.73
C SER A 42 -34.20 -2.41 6.50
N LEU A 43 -33.45 -2.73 7.56
CA LEU A 43 -32.09 -3.26 7.50
C LEU A 43 -32.04 -4.67 8.11
N ILE A 44 -31.30 -5.55 7.44
CA ILE A 44 -31.02 -6.92 7.85
C ILE A 44 -29.51 -7.12 7.83
N SER A 45 -28.97 -7.68 8.91
CA SER A 45 -27.55 -7.99 9.05
C SER A 45 -27.28 -9.47 8.75
N MET A 46 -26.10 -9.77 8.18
CA MET A 46 -25.60 -11.14 8.06
C MET A 46 -24.87 -11.61 9.32
N THR A 47 -24.44 -10.68 10.17
CA THR A 47 -23.61 -10.89 11.37
C THR A 47 -24.36 -10.66 12.68
N GLU A 48 -25.67 -10.39 12.62
CA GLU A 48 -26.53 -10.20 13.80
C GLU A 48 -27.88 -10.87 13.54
N GLU A 49 -28.37 -11.66 14.51
CA GLU A 49 -29.74 -12.21 14.43
C GLU A 49 -30.77 -11.11 14.69
N ARG A 50 -31.83 -11.07 13.87
CA ARG A 50 -32.88 -10.05 14.01
C ARG A 50 -34.26 -10.62 13.83
N GLU A 51 -35.19 -10.10 14.63
CA GLU A 51 -36.62 -10.28 14.37
C GLU A 51 -37.20 -9.06 13.67
N ILE A 52 -37.96 -9.31 12.62
CA ILE A 52 -38.64 -8.30 11.82
C ILE A 52 -40.13 -8.53 11.97
N GLU A 53 -40.77 -7.69 12.77
CA GLU A 53 -42.22 -7.59 12.77
C GLU A 53 -42.69 -6.94 11.47
N VAL A 54 -43.67 -7.57 10.82
CA VAL A 54 -44.25 -7.14 9.55
C VAL A 54 -45.77 -7.07 9.69
N THR A 55 -46.35 -5.98 9.20
CA THR A 55 -47.80 -5.81 9.05
C THR A 55 -48.11 -5.63 7.57
N ALA A 56 -48.94 -6.51 7.01
CA ALA A 56 -49.40 -6.46 5.62
C ALA A 56 -50.92 -6.32 5.56
N ASP A 57 -51.42 -5.61 4.57
CA ASP A 57 -52.85 -5.48 4.27
C ASP A 57 -53.02 -5.78 2.78
N LEU A 58 -53.72 -6.87 2.45
CA LEU A 58 -54.09 -7.21 1.07
C LEU A 58 -55.41 -6.54 0.66
N GLY A 59 -56.03 -5.79 1.56
CA GLY A 59 -57.32 -5.14 1.33
C GLY A 59 -58.53 -6.06 1.52
N TYR A 60 -58.32 -7.32 1.94
CA TYR A 60 -59.34 -8.32 2.25
C TYR A 60 -58.78 -9.41 3.18
N SER A 61 -59.65 -10.21 3.77
CA SER A 61 -59.25 -11.40 4.54
C SER A 61 -58.94 -12.58 3.60
N ALA A 62 -57.65 -12.84 3.35
CA ALA A 62 -57.13 -14.01 2.64
C ALA A 62 -57.05 -15.27 3.53
N ASP A 63 -56.98 -16.45 2.91
CA ASP A 63 -56.59 -17.69 3.60
C ASP A 63 -55.08 -17.66 3.86
N LEU A 64 -54.69 -17.47 5.12
CA LEU A 64 -53.29 -17.33 5.53
C LEU A 64 -52.43 -18.55 5.14
N SER A 65 -53.03 -19.74 5.03
CA SER A 65 -52.32 -20.98 4.64
C SER A 65 -51.97 -21.03 3.14
N LYS A 66 -52.58 -20.17 2.33
CA LYS A 66 -52.36 -20.08 0.87
C LYS A 66 -51.44 -18.92 0.48
N LEU A 67 -51.06 -18.08 1.44
CA LEU A 67 -50.17 -16.96 1.19
C LEU A 67 -48.74 -17.43 0.94
N GLN A 68 -48.12 -16.86 -0.07
CA GLN A 68 -46.72 -17.11 -0.41
C GLN A 68 -45.86 -15.97 0.09
N TRP A 69 -44.90 -16.32 0.95
CA TRP A 69 -43.91 -15.38 1.46
C TRP A 69 -42.59 -15.55 0.72
N THR A 70 -42.05 -14.46 0.20
CA THR A 70 -40.77 -14.45 -0.51
C THR A 70 -39.91 -13.29 -0.07
N PHE A 71 -38.59 -13.49 -0.16
CA PHE A 71 -37.61 -12.43 0.03
C PHE A 71 -36.72 -12.38 -1.22
N GLY A 72 -36.75 -11.25 -1.94
CA GLY A 72 -36.07 -11.15 -3.23
C GLY A 72 -36.67 -12.05 -4.31
N GLY A 73 -37.97 -12.34 -4.24
CA GLY A 73 -38.67 -13.27 -5.14
C GLY A 73 -38.38 -14.75 -4.88
N LYS A 74 -37.54 -15.06 -3.89
CA LYS A 74 -37.21 -16.43 -3.48
C LYS A 74 -38.02 -16.83 -2.24
N PRO A 75 -38.68 -18.00 -2.22
CA PRO A 75 -39.39 -18.50 -1.04
C PRO A 75 -38.50 -18.50 0.22
N LEU A 76 -39.08 -18.15 1.38
CA LEU A 76 -38.30 -17.97 2.62
C LEU A 76 -37.52 -19.23 3.01
N ASP A 77 -38.11 -20.40 2.84
CA ASP A 77 -37.52 -21.70 3.17
C ASP A 77 -36.33 -22.08 2.26
N GLN A 78 -36.20 -21.45 1.09
CA GLN A 78 -35.06 -21.63 0.19
C GLN A 78 -33.89 -20.72 0.55
N TRP A 79 -34.09 -19.68 1.37
CA TRP A 79 -32.98 -18.95 1.97
C TRP A 79 -32.36 -19.84 3.05
N LYS A 80 -31.17 -20.36 2.77
CA LYS A 80 -30.41 -21.27 3.64
C LYS A 80 -29.14 -20.61 4.13
N GLN A 81 -28.71 -20.98 5.33
CA GLN A 81 -27.40 -20.63 5.86
C GLN A 81 -26.27 -21.28 5.03
N TRP A 82 -25.10 -20.68 5.08
CA TRP A 82 -23.87 -21.24 4.49
C TRP A 82 -23.47 -22.53 5.21
N ASP A 83 -23.25 -23.58 4.43
CA ASP A 83 -22.68 -24.84 4.92
C ASP A 83 -21.20 -24.88 4.54
N PRO A 84 -20.27 -24.74 5.52
CA PRO A 84 -18.83 -24.73 5.24
C PRO A 84 -18.32 -26.10 4.76
N ALA A 85 -18.97 -27.21 5.13
CA ALA A 85 -18.60 -28.54 4.67
C ALA A 85 -18.99 -28.75 3.21
N ALA A 86 -20.19 -28.33 2.83
CA ALA A 86 -20.70 -28.46 1.46
C ALA A 86 -20.28 -27.31 0.52
N LYS A 87 -19.73 -26.21 1.07
CA LYS A 87 -19.35 -24.98 0.36
C LYS A 87 -20.50 -24.40 -0.49
N LYS A 88 -21.70 -24.42 0.06
CA LYS A 88 -22.92 -23.89 -0.59
C LYS A 88 -23.95 -23.49 0.47
N TYR A 89 -24.96 -22.72 0.06
CA TYR A 89 -26.10 -22.37 0.92
C TYR A 89 -27.08 -23.54 1.00
N SER A 90 -26.76 -24.53 1.84
CA SER A 90 -27.58 -25.73 2.08
C SER A 90 -27.81 -26.04 3.56
N GLY A 91 -27.41 -25.14 4.47
CA GLY A 91 -27.62 -25.29 5.90
C GLY A 91 -29.08 -25.10 6.32
N SER A 92 -29.29 -24.82 7.61
CA SER A 92 -30.61 -24.53 8.18
C SER A 92 -31.27 -23.32 7.49
N PRO A 93 -32.61 -23.18 7.57
CA PRO A 93 -33.30 -21.99 7.08
C PRO A 93 -32.70 -20.71 7.69
N TYR A 94 -32.32 -19.76 6.84
CA TYR A 94 -31.84 -18.44 7.25
C TYR A 94 -32.99 -17.55 7.74
N ILE A 95 -34.16 -17.68 7.10
CA ILE A 95 -35.37 -16.92 7.42
C ILE A 95 -36.44 -17.90 7.91
N THR A 96 -37.00 -17.65 9.09
CA THR A 96 -38.10 -18.41 9.67
C THR A 96 -39.16 -17.48 10.25
N PHE A 97 -40.35 -18.01 10.52
CA PHE A 97 -41.34 -17.30 11.35
C PHE A 97 -41.07 -17.58 12.81
N SER A 98 -40.81 -16.54 13.61
CA SER A 98 -40.84 -16.66 15.07
C SER A 98 -42.25 -16.45 15.62
N GLU A 99 -43.08 -15.65 14.94
CA GLU A 99 -44.53 -15.62 15.09
C GLU A 99 -45.19 -15.80 13.71
N PRO A 100 -46.04 -16.83 13.52
CA PRO A 100 -46.66 -17.09 12.24
C PRO A 100 -47.64 -15.96 11.86
N PRO A 101 -47.98 -15.82 10.57
CA PRO A 101 -48.97 -14.84 10.12
C PRO A 101 -50.31 -15.02 10.83
N ALA A 102 -50.84 -13.94 11.42
CA ALA A 102 -52.13 -13.90 12.09
C ALA A 102 -52.83 -12.56 11.81
N TYR A 103 -54.16 -12.53 11.86
CA TYR A 103 -54.90 -11.27 11.73
C TYR A 103 -54.76 -10.41 12.98
N ILE A 104 -54.70 -9.09 12.77
CA ILE A 104 -54.94 -8.12 13.85
C ILE A 104 -56.45 -8.03 14.05
N ASP A 105 -56.92 -8.34 15.26
CA ASP A 105 -58.34 -8.44 15.61
C ASP A 105 -59.17 -7.27 15.05
N GLY A 106 -60.26 -7.61 14.36
CA GLY A 106 -61.19 -6.65 13.77
C GLY A 106 -60.68 -5.95 12.49
N THR A 107 -59.59 -6.43 11.87
CA THR A 107 -59.02 -5.82 10.65
C THR A 107 -58.68 -6.84 9.56
N THR A 108 -58.38 -6.38 8.33
CA THR A 108 -57.83 -7.19 7.23
C THR A 108 -56.30 -7.31 7.28
N LYS A 109 -55.66 -6.75 8.32
CA LYS A 109 -54.21 -6.68 8.43
C LYS A 109 -53.66 -7.96 9.02
N ILE A 110 -52.60 -8.45 8.40
CA ILE A 110 -51.86 -9.64 8.77
C ILE A 110 -50.57 -9.20 9.46
N LYS A 111 -50.35 -9.67 10.68
CA LYS A 111 -49.13 -9.48 11.45
C LYS A 111 -48.32 -10.78 11.46
N ALA A 112 -47.01 -10.68 11.28
CA ALA A 112 -46.07 -11.80 11.41
C ALA A 112 -44.74 -11.30 11.98
N LYS A 113 -43.96 -12.19 12.61
CA LYS A 113 -42.55 -11.92 12.94
C LYS A 113 -41.65 -12.90 12.23
N LEU A 114 -40.72 -12.37 11.45
CA LEU A 114 -39.71 -13.14 10.75
C LEU A 114 -38.39 -13.06 11.52
N LYS A 115 -37.80 -14.21 11.86
CA LYS A 115 -36.43 -14.29 12.36
C LYS A 115 -35.47 -14.46 11.19
N PHE A 116 -34.50 -13.56 11.10
CA PHE A 116 -33.30 -13.68 10.29
C PHE A 116 -32.17 -14.16 11.19
N SER A 117 -31.70 -15.39 11.00
CA SER A 117 -30.60 -15.98 11.77
C SER A 117 -29.24 -15.50 11.25
N LEU A 118 -28.12 -15.93 11.84
CA LEU A 118 -26.79 -15.63 11.26
C LEU A 118 -26.62 -16.35 9.91
N LEU A 119 -26.31 -15.62 8.83
CA LEU A 119 -26.28 -16.22 7.49
C LEU A 119 -25.15 -17.24 7.34
N TYR A 120 -24.01 -16.99 7.99
CA TYR A 120 -22.84 -17.85 7.99
C TYR A 120 -22.70 -18.70 9.26
N GLY A 121 -23.71 -18.67 10.14
CA GLY A 121 -23.66 -19.35 11.45
C GLY A 121 -22.66 -18.75 12.44
N THR A 122 -22.16 -17.54 12.16
CA THR A 122 -21.18 -16.81 12.97
C THR A 122 -21.45 -15.31 12.89
N GLU A 123 -21.13 -14.60 13.96
CA GLU A 123 -21.13 -13.13 14.01
C GLU A 123 -19.85 -12.52 13.43
N ASP A 124 -18.85 -13.36 13.08
CA ASP A 124 -17.60 -12.93 12.48
C ASP A 124 -17.41 -13.54 11.08
N VAL A 125 -17.43 -12.68 10.06
CA VAL A 125 -17.13 -13.07 8.67
C VAL A 125 -15.74 -12.58 8.23
N SER A 126 -14.87 -12.25 9.18
CA SER A 126 -13.46 -11.93 8.91
C SER A 126 -12.70 -13.08 8.24
N PRO A 127 -12.93 -14.38 8.52
CA PRO A 127 -12.12 -15.43 7.89
C PRO A 127 -12.23 -15.36 6.38
N ARG A 128 -11.10 -15.46 5.66
CA ARG A 128 -11.08 -15.29 4.19
C ARG A 128 -12.01 -16.26 3.45
N SER A 129 -12.32 -17.42 4.05
CA SER A 129 -13.31 -18.38 3.54
C SER A 129 -14.75 -17.84 3.50
N LEU A 130 -15.07 -16.85 4.34
CA LEU A 130 -16.39 -16.20 4.43
C LEU A 130 -16.36 -14.78 3.86
N ARG A 131 -15.28 -14.03 4.10
CA ARG A 131 -15.11 -12.62 3.69
C ARG A 131 -15.31 -12.40 2.19
N THR A 132 -14.94 -13.39 1.37
CA THR A 132 -15.10 -13.32 -0.09
C THR A 132 -16.52 -13.63 -0.58
N LEU A 133 -17.42 -14.11 0.29
CA LEU A 133 -18.76 -14.58 -0.08
C LEU A 133 -19.84 -13.52 0.07
N TYR A 134 -19.85 -12.78 1.19
CA TYR A 134 -20.91 -11.83 1.52
C TYR A 134 -21.15 -10.72 0.49
N PRO A 135 -20.14 -10.19 -0.25
CA PRO A 135 -20.38 -9.06 -1.16
C PRO A 135 -21.43 -9.36 -2.24
N ALA A 136 -21.53 -10.63 -2.66
CA ALA A 136 -22.50 -11.08 -3.66
C ALA A 136 -23.96 -11.04 -3.17
N LEU A 137 -24.18 -10.98 -1.85
CA LEU A 137 -25.51 -10.99 -1.23
C LEU A 137 -25.94 -9.61 -0.72
N ILE A 138 -25.07 -8.61 -0.76
CA ILE A 138 -25.45 -7.25 -0.35
C ILE A 138 -26.37 -6.65 -1.41
N GLY A 139 -27.61 -6.34 -1.02
CA GLY A 139 -28.62 -5.81 -1.91
C GLY A 139 -29.89 -5.38 -1.19
N THR A 140 -30.79 -4.75 -1.94
CA THR A 140 -32.16 -4.50 -1.49
C THR A 140 -33.05 -5.57 -2.09
N TYR A 141 -33.84 -6.23 -1.24
CA TYR A 141 -34.71 -7.33 -1.61
C TYR A 141 -36.13 -7.02 -1.12
N GLU A 142 -37.11 -7.27 -1.98
CA GLU A 142 -38.51 -7.14 -1.60
C GLU A 142 -38.90 -8.32 -0.69
N LEU A 143 -39.31 -8.03 0.54
CA LEU A 143 -40.10 -8.96 1.33
C LEU A 143 -41.54 -8.85 0.86
N SER A 144 -42.11 -9.93 0.34
CA SER A 144 -43.44 -9.94 -0.27
C SER A 144 -44.33 -11.01 0.34
N VAL A 145 -45.61 -10.69 0.51
CA VAL A 145 -46.69 -11.66 0.75
C VAL A 145 -47.67 -11.59 -0.42
N THR A 146 -47.87 -12.73 -1.08
CA THR A 146 -48.69 -12.84 -2.28
C THR A 146 -49.83 -13.83 -2.06
N ASP A 147 -51.04 -13.44 -2.43
CA ASP A 147 -52.16 -14.36 -2.66
C ASP A 147 -52.19 -14.71 -4.16
N PRO A 148 -51.70 -15.89 -4.57
CA PRO A 148 -51.60 -16.26 -5.98
C PRO A 148 -52.98 -16.46 -6.63
N ALA A 149 -54.02 -16.77 -5.85
CA ALA A 149 -55.36 -16.98 -6.39
C ALA A 149 -56.01 -15.66 -6.84
N LYS A 150 -55.65 -14.54 -6.21
CA LYS A 150 -56.16 -13.20 -6.55
C LYS A 150 -55.14 -12.30 -7.24
N GLY A 151 -53.88 -12.75 -7.35
CA GLY A 151 -52.79 -11.95 -7.90
C GLY A 151 -52.43 -10.71 -7.07
N GLN A 152 -52.80 -10.70 -5.78
CA GLN A 152 -52.59 -9.55 -4.90
C GLN A 152 -51.29 -9.74 -4.11
N THR A 153 -50.45 -8.70 -4.08
CA THR A 153 -49.14 -8.73 -3.41
C THR A 153 -48.91 -7.47 -2.61
N ALA A 154 -48.61 -7.61 -1.33
CA ALA A 154 -48.04 -6.55 -0.51
C ALA A 154 -46.55 -6.78 -0.33
N ASN A 155 -45.74 -5.73 -0.45
CA ASN A 155 -44.28 -5.82 -0.32
C ASN A 155 -43.66 -4.63 0.40
N VAL A 156 -42.47 -4.84 0.94
CA VAL A 156 -41.63 -3.82 1.53
C VAL A 156 -40.15 -4.11 1.20
N PRO A 157 -39.38 -3.11 0.76
CA PRO A 157 -37.95 -3.30 0.49
C PRO A 157 -37.18 -3.38 1.80
N LEU A 158 -36.33 -4.41 1.94
CA LEU A 158 -35.36 -4.52 3.03
C LEU A 158 -33.95 -4.63 2.43
N LYS A 159 -32.98 -3.89 3.00
CA LYS A 159 -31.57 -3.97 2.61
C LYS A 159 -30.88 -5.03 3.46
N LEU A 160 -30.34 -6.05 2.80
CA LEU A 160 -29.45 -7.04 3.40
C LEU A 160 -28.01 -6.55 3.28
N ASN A 161 -27.31 -6.48 4.41
CA ASN A 161 -25.95 -6.00 4.51
C ASN A 161 -25.12 -6.90 5.44
N VAL A 162 -23.78 -6.77 5.42
CA VAL A 162 -22.93 -7.56 6.32
C VAL A 162 -23.09 -7.12 7.78
N TYR A 163 -23.18 -5.82 8.00
CA TYR A 163 -23.71 -5.12 9.17
C TYR A 163 -24.31 -3.79 8.68
N ASP A 164 -25.08 -3.09 9.51
CA ASP A 164 -25.95 -1.99 9.08
C ASP A 164 -25.19 -0.85 8.39
N GLU A 165 -24.04 -0.47 8.95
CA GLU A 165 -23.26 0.70 8.54
C GLU A 165 -22.33 0.47 7.35
N TYR A 166 -22.22 -0.78 6.85
CA TYR A 166 -21.35 -1.08 5.71
C TYR A 166 -21.78 -0.31 4.44
N LEU A 167 -20.82 0.38 3.82
CA LEU A 167 -21.03 1.10 2.55
C LEU A 167 -20.23 0.50 1.39
N LYS A 168 -20.88 0.20 0.27
CA LYS A 168 -20.15 -0.09 -0.98
C LYS A 168 -19.37 1.15 -1.43
N TRP A 169 -18.34 0.94 -2.26
CA TRP A 169 -17.51 2.03 -2.78
C TRP A 169 -18.32 3.19 -3.38
N ASP A 170 -19.33 2.87 -4.18
CA ASP A 170 -20.23 3.84 -4.84
C ASP A 170 -21.21 4.52 -3.89
N GLU A 171 -21.42 3.98 -2.68
CA GLU A 171 -22.24 4.57 -1.62
C GLU A 171 -21.44 5.55 -0.74
N ILE A 172 -20.11 5.42 -0.65
CA ILE A 172 -19.25 6.28 0.19
C ILE A 172 -19.34 7.74 -0.24
N LYS A 173 -19.17 8.05 -1.54
CA LYS A 173 -19.20 9.44 -2.02
C LYS A 173 -20.55 10.14 -1.77
N PRO A 174 -21.71 9.53 -2.09
CA PRO A 174 -23.01 10.06 -1.70
C PRO A 174 -23.16 10.27 -0.19
N ALA A 175 -22.69 9.34 0.64
CA ALA A 175 -22.76 9.47 2.09
C ALA A 175 -21.97 10.69 2.60
N ILE A 176 -20.72 10.86 2.17
CA ILE A 176 -19.90 12.01 2.60
C ILE A 176 -20.44 13.34 2.07
N ASP A 177 -21.06 13.37 0.90
CA ASP A 177 -21.72 14.56 0.37
C ASP A 177 -22.95 14.95 1.18
N LYS A 178 -23.74 13.97 1.60
CA LYS A 178 -24.88 14.19 2.49
C LYS A 178 -24.41 14.75 3.83
N ILE A 179 -23.43 14.11 4.46
CA ILE A 179 -22.83 14.57 5.72
C ILE A 179 -22.32 16.01 5.60
N SER A 180 -21.66 16.34 4.48
CA SER A 180 -21.13 17.69 4.25
C SER A 180 -22.23 18.77 4.15
N LYS A 181 -23.40 18.42 3.62
CA LYS A 181 -24.57 19.32 3.55
C LYS A 181 -25.23 19.51 4.91
N GLU A 182 -25.15 18.49 5.77
CA GLU A 182 -25.74 18.48 7.11
C GLU A 182 -24.76 19.00 8.19
N ALA A 183 -23.55 19.39 7.80
CA ALA A 183 -22.52 19.88 8.71
C ALA A 183 -23.01 21.11 9.48
N VAL A 184 -22.61 21.21 10.76
CA VAL A 184 -22.95 22.34 11.62
C VAL A 184 -22.48 23.64 10.95
N ASN A 185 -23.40 24.59 10.82
CA ASN A 185 -23.12 25.88 10.19
C ASN A 185 -21.91 26.58 10.85
N GLY A 186 -21.02 27.11 10.02
CA GLY A 186 -19.77 27.75 10.46
C GLY A 186 -18.54 26.85 10.44
N ARG A 187 -18.69 25.52 10.35
CA ARG A 187 -17.56 24.60 10.16
C ARG A 187 -17.07 24.64 8.71
N TYR A 188 -15.76 24.49 8.52
CA TYR A 188 -15.17 24.32 7.20
C TYR A 188 -15.07 22.85 6.84
N VAL A 189 -15.83 22.43 5.82
CA VAL A 189 -15.75 21.11 5.19
C VAL A 189 -15.26 21.25 3.75
N SER A 190 -14.27 20.45 3.35
CA SER A 190 -13.73 20.46 1.98
C SER A 190 -13.48 19.05 1.50
N TYR A 191 -14.13 18.69 0.40
CA TYR A 191 -13.79 17.53 -0.40
C TYR A 191 -12.56 17.80 -1.25
N GLN A 192 -11.63 16.85 -1.24
CA GLN A 192 -10.44 16.78 -2.07
C GLN A 192 -10.23 15.32 -2.52
N THR A 193 -9.25 15.12 -3.38
CA THR A 193 -8.71 13.79 -3.68
C THR A 193 -7.22 13.77 -3.37
N LEU A 194 -6.72 12.67 -2.80
CA LEU A 194 -5.27 12.44 -2.69
C LEU A 194 -4.65 12.04 -4.03
N GLY A 195 -5.48 11.57 -4.96
CA GLY A 195 -5.10 11.10 -6.29
C GLY A 195 -6.07 10.02 -6.77
N SER A 196 -5.66 9.27 -7.79
CA SER A 196 -6.44 8.13 -8.30
C SER A 196 -5.72 6.81 -8.01
N SER A 197 -6.50 5.75 -7.85
CA SER A 197 -6.04 4.37 -7.82
C SER A 197 -5.49 3.92 -9.18
N SER A 198 -4.95 2.71 -9.22
CA SER A 198 -4.42 2.06 -10.42
C SER A 198 -5.43 1.95 -11.56
N GLU A 199 -6.72 1.77 -11.25
CA GLU A 199 -7.80 1.79 -12.24
C GLU A 199 -8.50 3.15 -12.39
N GLY A 200 -7.96 4.21 -11.76
CA GLY A 200 -8.41 5.59 -11.96
C GLY A 200 -9.47 6.10 -10.97
N ARG A 201 -9.86 5.32 -9.96
CA ARG A 201 -10.87 5.73 -8.96
C ARG A 201 -10.30 6.76 -7.98
N PRO A 202 -11.06 7.80 -7.63
CA PRO A 202 -10.56 8.85 -6.74
C PRO A 202 -10.37 8.34 -5.31
N MET A 203 -9.23 8.63 -4.69
CA MET A 203 -9.05 8.43 -3.24
C MET A 203 -9.73 9.58 -2.49
N HIS A 204 -10.96 9.34 -2.04
CA HIS A 204 -11.81 10.36 -1.39
C HIS A 204 -11.16 10.88 -0.11
N PHE A 205 -11.02 12.21 -0.01
CA PHE A 205 -10.38 12.87 1.12
C PHE A 205 -11.19 14.06 1.62
N MET A 206 -11.48 14.10 2.92
CA MET A 206 -12.18 15.23 3.55
C MET A 206 -11.28 15.98 4.51
N VAL A 207 -11.36 17.30 4.43
CA VAL A 207 -10.78 18.22 5.43
C VAL A 207 -11.93 18.82 6.22
N LEU A 208 -11.89 18.67 7.54
CA LEU A 208 -12.81 19.31 8.48
C LEU A 208 -12.01 20.19 9.45
N ALA A 209 -12.38 21.46 9.54
CA ALA A 209 -11.75 22.42 10.44
C ALA A 209 -12.79 23.40 11.01
N LYS A 210 -12.36 24.19 12.00
CA LYS A 210 -13.16 25.31 12.52
C LYS A 210 -13.59 26.25 11.40
N ASP A 211 -12.65 26.68 10.58
CA ASP A 211 -12.85 27.63 9.49
C ASP A 211 -11.75 27.47 8.42
N LYS A 212 -11.95 28.09 7.25
CA LYS A 212 -10.95 28.09 6.17
C LYS A 212 -9.64 28.77 6.60
N ALA A 213 -9.72 29.82 7.41
CA ALA A 213 -8.55 30.57 7.86
C ALA A 213 -7.58 29.71 8.69
N SER A 214 -8.12 28.75 9.46
CA SER A 214 -7.33 27.77 10.23
C SER A 214 -6.57 26.83 9.31
N VAL A 215 -7.19 26.37 8.21
CA VAL A 215 -6.53 25.54 7.20
C VAL A 215 -5.46 26.33 6.45
N ASP A 216 -5.76 27.57 6.05
CA ASP A 216 -4.82 28.45 5.35
C ASP A 216 -3.62 28.79 6.25
N GLN A 217 -3.84 29.11 7.52
CA GLN A 217 -2.78 29.35 8.50
C GLN A 217 -1.91 28.09 8.64
N TYR A 218 -2.52 26.91 8.71
CA TYR A 218 -1.76 25.68 8.81
C TYR A 218 -0.86 25.46 7.59
N LEU A 219 -1.44 25.44 6.39
CA LEU A 219 -0.72 25.10 5.16
C LEU A 219 0.32 26.16 4.76
N HIS A 220 0.03 27.45 4.95
CA HIS A 220 0.90 28.54 4.48
C HIS A 220 1.86 29.07 5.53
N GLN A 221 1.63 28.80 6.82
CA GLN A 221 2.49 29.29 7.90
C GLN A 221 3.08 28.14 8.70
N ILE A 222 2.24 27.30 9.32
CA ILE A 222 2.69 26.35 10.34
C ILE A 222 3.44 25.17 9.72
N ALA A 223 2.88 24.53 8.69
CA ALA A 223 3.46 23.37 8.02
C ALA A 223 4.84 23.68 7.42
N GLN A 224 5.01 24.88 6.85
CA GLN A 224 6.32 25.33 6.37
C GLN A 224 7.26 25.66 7.54
N GLN A 225 6.84 26.49 8.49
CA GLN A 225 7.72 26.94 9.59
C GLN A 225 8.21 25.78 10.45
N LYS A 226 7.41 24.73 10.68
CA LYS A 226 7.86 23.57 11.46
C LYS A 226 8.98 22.77 10.77
N LEU A 227 9.00 22.71 9.44
CA LEU A 227 10.07 22.04 8.69
C LEU A 227 11.33 22.90 8.55
N GLU A 228 11.19 24.23 8.50
CA GLU A 228 12.31 25.13 8.19
C GLU A 228 12.91 25.79 9.43
N LYS A 229 12.07 26.17 10.39
CA LYS A 229 12.39 27.01 11.55
C LYS A 229 11.64 26.56 12.81
N PRO A 230 11.72 25.26 13.20
CA PRO A 230 10.96 24.73 14.34
C PRO A 230 11.27 25.47 15.65
N ALA A 231 12.54 25.83 15.90
CA ALA A 231 12.96 26.60 17.08
C ALA A 231 12.26 27.96 17.19
N GLU A 232 12.15 28.70 16.08
CA GLU A 232 11.45 29.99 16.04
C GLU A 232 9.95 29.81 16.30
N LEU A 233 9.35 28.75 15.74
CA LEU A 233 7.94 28.43 15.94
C LEU A 233 7.65 28.07 17.40
N LYS A 234 8.49 27.25 18.04
CA LYS A 234 8.40 26.97 19.48
C LYS A 234 8.49 28.25 20.31
N LYS A 235 9.43 29.15 19.99
CA LYS A 235 9.55 30.44 20.69
C LYS A 235 8.28 31.28 20.56
N LYS A 236 7.67 31.34 19.38
CA LYS A 236 6.40 32.06 19.14
C LYS A 236 5.23 31.47 19.92
N ILE A 237 5.21 30.14 20.13
CA ILE A 237 4.19 29.49 20.94
C ILE A 237 4.42 29.83 22.42
N ALA A 238 5.64 29.63 22.93
CA ALA A 238 6.00 29.85 24.32
C ALA A 238 5.80 31.31 24.79
N ASN A 239 6.07 32.30 23.93
CA ASN A 239 5.86 33.71 24.26
C ASN A 239 4.45 34.24 23.91
N GLY A 240 3.54 33.38 23.46
CA GLY A 240 2.17 33.75 23.13
C GLY A 240 2.02 34.57 21.84
N GLN A 241 3.01 34.63 20.95
CA GLN A 241 2.87 35.23 19.62
C GLN A 241 2.04 34.37 18.66
N LEU A 242 1.87 33.07 18.95
CA LEU A 242 1.02 32.14 18.20
C LEU A 242 0.08 31.37 19.16
N LYS A 243 -1.13 31.90 19.41
CA LYS A 243 -2.09 31.32 20.37
C LYS A 243 -3.18 30.42 19.76
N ASN A 244 -3.59 30.70 18.51
CA ASN A 244 -4.79 30.08 17.89
C ASN A 244 -4.46 29.09 16.76
N TYR A 245 -3.31 28.43 16.83
CA TYR A 245 -2.89 27.47 15.81
C TYR A 245 -3.56 26.10 15.99
N LYS A 246 -3.75 25.40 14.87
CA LYS A 246 -4.32 24.05 14.81
C LYS A 246 -3.28 23.05 14.30
N VAL A 247 -3.45 21.78 14.67
CA VAL A 247 -2.62 20.67 14.20
C VAL A 247 -3.47 19.57 13.56
N PRO A 248 -2.98 18.83 12.54
CA PRO A 248 -3.82 17.85 11.87
C PRO A 248 -3.83 16.48 12.56
N ILE A 249 -5.01 15.85 12.60
CA ILE A 249 -5.21 14.42 12.89
C ILE A 249 -5.63 13.75 11.60
N TRP A 250 -4.95 12.67 11.23
CA TRP A 250 -5.25 11.89 10.02
C TRP A 250 -5.87 10.55 10.39
N ILE A 251 -7.01 10.22 9.78
CA ILE A 251 -7.67 8.92 9.93
C ILE A 251 -7.71 8.22 8.57
N ASN A 252 -7.24 6.98 8.52
CA ASN A 252 -6.91 6.24 7.32
C ASN A 252 -7.43 4.80 7.40
N ASN A 253 -7.71 4.21 6.24
CA ASN A 253 -7.77 2.77 6.08
C ASN A 253 -7.01 2.39 4.81
N ILE A 254 -6.12 1.41 4.90
CA ILE A 254 -5.32 0.94 3.75
C ILE A 254 -5.85 -0.33 3.10
N HIS A 255 -6.50 -1.21 3.89
CA HIS A 255 -7.11 -2.44 3.41
C HIS A 255 -8.65 -2.37 3.51
N PRO A 256 -9.35 -2.23 2.38
CA PRO A 256 -10.77 -1.93 2.39
C PRO A 256 -11.67 -3.15 2.59
N ASP A 257 -11.13 -4.37 2.52
CA ASP A 257 -11.83 -5.60 2.90
C ASP A 257 -11.86 -5.78 4.43
N GLU A 258 -11.08 -4.99 5.18
CA GLU A 258 -11.19 -4.78 6.62
C GLU A 258 -12.24 -3.70 6.89
N SER A 259 -13.44 -4.02 6.43
CA SER A 259 -14.50 -3.07 6.15
C SER A 259 -14.87 -2.14 7.31
N PRO A 260 -14.93 -2.63 8.58
CA PRO A 260 -15.20 -1.76 9.74
C PRO A 260 -14.34 -0.50 9.81
N GLY A 261 -13.08 -0.54 9.33
CA GLY A 261 -12.22 0.63 9.26
C GLY A 261 -12.76 1.73 8.36
N VAL A 262 -13.13 1.40 7.12
CA VAL A 262 -13.68 2.36 6.16
C VAL A 262 -14.95 3.00 6.71
N ASP A 263 -15.85 2.17 7.22
CA ASP A 263 -17.18 2.59 7.67
C ASP A 263 -17.10 3.41 8.97
N ALA A 264 -16.17 3.07 9.88
CA ALA A 264 -15.88 3.87 11.08
C ALA A 264 -15.35 5.27 10.74
N ILE A 265 -14.53 5.41 9.68
CA ILE A 265 -14.04 6.73 9.22
C ILE A 265 -15.19 7.59 8.71
N VAL A 266 -16.16 7.00 7.99
CA VAL A 266 -17.37 7.70 7.55
C VAL A 266 -18.20 8.18 8.74
N GLU A 267 -18.36 7.34 9.77
CA GLU A 267 -19.09 7.72 10.98
C GLU A 267 -18.36 8.79 11.80
N LEU A 268 -17.05 8.69 11.97
CA LEU A 268 -16.26 9.74 12.62
C LEU A 268 -16.39 11.07 11.87
N TYR A 269 -16.36 11.05 10.53
CA TYR A 269 -16.64 12.24 9.73
C TYR A 269 -18.06 12.77 9.99
N ARG A 270 -19.08 11.91 10.05
CA ARG A 270 -20.47 12.30 10.38
C ARG A 270 -20.54 12.97 11.75
N ILE A 271 -20.02 12.34 12.80
CA ILE A 271 -20.03 12.86 14.17
C ILE A 271 -19.36 14.23 14.20
N PHE A 272 -18.11 14.32 13.71
CA PHE A 272 -17.35 15.56 13.79
C PHE A 272 -17.90 16.68 12.89
N ALA A 273 -18.56 16.34 11.77
CA ALA A 273 -19.17 17.35 10.90
C ALA A 273 -20.52 17.85 11.45
N THR A 274 -21.36 16.97 12.00
CA THR A 274 -22.79 17.26 12.25
C THR A 274 -23.15 17.45 13.72
N GLU A 275 -22.33 17.01 14.68
CA GLU A 275 -22.65 17.11 16.11
C GLU A 275 -21.80 18.18 16.82
N LYS A 276 -22.35 18.85 17.84
CA LYS A 276 -21.58 19.80 18.68
C LYS A 276 -20.82 19.11 19.81
N THR A 277 -21.35 18.01 20.31
CA THR A 277 -20.77 17.22 21.40
C THR A 277 -21.18 15.78 21.22
N LYS A 278 -20.26 14.85 21.50
CA LYS A 278 -20.52 13.41 21.49
C LYS A 278 -20.14 12.83 22.84
N SER A 279 -21.08 12.16 23.50
CA SER A 279 -20.80 11.34 24.68
C SER A 279 -20.41 9.92 24.26
N PHE A 280 -19.50 9.32 25.02
CA PHE A 280 -19.07 7.93 24.87
C PHE A 280 -18.50 7.43 26.21
N LYS A 281 -18.45 6.11 26.40
CA LYS A 281 -17.84 5.51 27.60
C LYS A 281 -16.33 5.33 27.41
N THR A 282 -15.60 5.31 28.51
CA THR A 282 -14.17 4.98 28.60
C THR A 282 -13.92 4.31 29.95
N ALA A 283 -12.66 4.11 30.34
CA ALA A 283 -12.27 3.64 31.66
C ALA A 283 -11.44 4.69 32.41
N ASP A 284 -11.61 4.77 33.73
CA ASP A 284 -10.70 5.54 34.59
C ASP A 284 -9.36 4.81 34.82
N ASN A 285 -8.45 5.42 35.56
CA ASN A 285 -7.13 4.84 35.85
C ASN A 285 -7.19 3.53 36.67
N GLN A 286 -8.36 3.18 37.22
CA GLN A 286 -8.59 1.92 37.94
C GLN A 286 -9.32 0.89 37.07
N GLY A 287 -9.52 1.19 35.77
CA GLY A 287 -10.22 0.31 34.83
C GLY A 287 -11.74 0.35 34.95
N ARG A 288 -12.32 1.28 35.72
CA ARG A 288 -13.77 1.36 35.91
C ARG A 288 -14.42 2.17 34.80
N GLU A 289 -15.54 1.68 34.28
CA GLU A 289 -16.31 2.37 33.24
C GLU A 289 -16.68 3.79 33.68
N LYS A 290 -16.49 4.76 32.77
CA LYS A 290 -16.73 6.18 32.99
C LYS A 290 -17.34 6.78 31.73
N GLU A 291 -18.44 7.50 31.88
CA GLU A 291 -18.97 8.34 30.80
C GLU A 291 -18.11 9.60 30.63
N THR A 292 -17.82 9.93 29.37
CA THR A 292 -17.08 11.14 29.00
C THR A 292 -17.70 11.76 27.76
N ASN A 293 -17.26 12.98 27.41
CA ASN A 293 -17.67 13.62 26.17
C ASN A 293 -16.50 14.35 25.49
N ILE A 294 -16.64 14.50 24.17
CA ILE A 294 -15.83 15.40 23.36
C ILE A 294 -16.71 16.56 22.88
N ASN A 295 -16.31 17.79 23.23
CA ASN A 295 -16.88 18.99 22.64
C ASN A 295 -16.17 19.27 21.31
N ILE A 296 -16.89 19.11 20.21
CA ILE A 296 -16.31 19.09 18.86
C ILE A 296 -15.87 20.50 18.44
N ASP A 297 -16.61 21.55 18.83
CA ASP A 297 -16.21 22.93 18.52
C ASP A 297 -14.92 23.32 19.25
N LYS A 298 -14.76 22.90 20.53
CA LYS A 298 -13.49 23.04 21.27
C LYS A 298 -12.36 22.18 20.71
N ALA A 299 -12.67 21.01 20.17
CA ALA A 299 -11.68 20.20 19.47
C ALA A 299 -11.18 20.92 18.21
N LEU A 300 -12.08 21.49 17.41
CA LEU A 300 -11.75 22.24 16.19
C LEU A 300 -10.99 23.56 16.46
N ASP A 301 -11.02 24.10 17.68
CA ASP A 301 -10.11 25.17 18.11
C ASP A 301 -8.64 24.72 18.13
N ASN A 302 -8.41 23.42 18.25
CA ASN A 302 -7.10 22.80 18.43
C ASN A 302 -6.64 21.97 17.23
N VAL A 303 -7.56 21.34 16.50
CA VAL A 303 -7.19 20.37 15.47
C VAL A 303 -7.88 20.60 14.12
N ILE A 304 -7.28 20.05 13.07
CA ILE A 304 -7.87 19.87 11.75
C ILE A 304 -8.02 18.37 11.54
N PHE A 305 -9.22 17.88 11.25
CA PHE A 305 -9.43 16.47 10.96
C PHE A 305 -9.29 16.21 9.46
N LEU A 306 -8.56 15.15 9.13
CA LEU A 306 -8.27 14.69 7.77
C LEU A 306 -8.73 13.25 7.64
N PHE A 307 -9.66 12.98 6.73
CA PHE A 307 -10.25 11.65 6.54
C PHE A 307 -9.87 11.12 5.17
N ASN A 308 -9.07 10.05 5.14
CA ASN A 308 -8.87 9.23 3.96
C ASN A 308 -9.68 7.94 4.12
N PHE A 309 -10.89 7.90 3.58
CA PHE A 309 -11.84 6.81 3.82
C PHE A 309 -11.30 5.45 3.37
N THR A 310 -10.59 5.42 2.24
CA THR A 310 -9.74 4.27 1.90
C THR A 310 -8.61 4.70 0.96
N GLN A 311 -7.40 4.20 1.23
CA GLN A 311 -6.25 4.33 0.35
C GLN A 311 -6.35 3.41 -0.89
N ASN A 312 -7.19 2.37 -0.84
CA ASN A 312 -7.35 1.39 -1.91
C ASN A 312 -8.79 1.34 -2.46
N PRO A 313 -9.24 2.36 -3.21
CA PRO A 313 -10.57 2.36 -3.86
C PRO A 313 -10.88 1.10 -4.67
N ASP A 314 -9.88 0.58 -5.40
CA ASP A 314 -10.06 -0.62 -6.24
C ASP A 314 -10.34 -1.85 -5.36
N GLY A 315 -9.61 -1.99 -4.24
CA GLY A 315 -9.88 -3.03 -3.26
C GLY A 315 -11.27 -2.94 -2.64
N ARG A 316 -11.81 -1.73 -2.40
CA ARG A 316 -13.19 -1.59 -1.87
C ARG A 316 -14.23 -2.03 -2.88
N VAL A 317 -14.00 -1.80 -4.18
CA VAL A 317 -14.89 -2.26 -5.25
C VAL A 317 -14.89 -3.78 -5.36
N TYR A 318 -13.72 -4.41 -5.29
CA TYR A 318 -13.58 -5.85 -5.48
C TYR A 318 -13.64 -6.66 -4.18
N ASN A 319 -13.78 -5.99 -3.02
CA ASN A 319 -13.64 -6.57 -1.69
C ASN A 319 -12.33 -7.36 -1.49
N THR A 320 -11.21 -6.73 -1.85
CA THR A 320 -9.87 -7.31 -1.76
C THR A 320 -8.95 -6.49 -0.86
N ARG A 321 -8.08 -7.18 -0.14
CA ARG A 321 -6.97 -6.57 0.60
C ARG A 321 -6.00 -5.83 -0.33
N GLN A 322 -5.60 -6.51 -1.40
CA GLN A 322 -4.68 -5.97 -2.38
C GLN A 322 -5.32 -4.94 -3.32
N ASN A 323 -4.51 -4.08 -3.93
CA ASN A 323 -4.96 -3.17 -5.00
C ASN A 323 -5.21 -3.92 -6.32
N ALA A 324 -5.62 -3.20 -7.38
CA ALA A 324 -5.88 -3.80 -8.70
C ALA A 324 -4.66 -4.46 -9.36
N ASN A 325 -3.43 -4.09 -8.95
CA ASN A 325 -2.21 -4.75 -9.40
C ASN A 325 -1.83 -5.96 -8.55
N GLY A 326 -2.61 -6.31 -7.51
CA GLY A 326 -2.37 -7.43 -6.61
C GLY A 326 -1.33 -7.17 -5.51
N PHE A 327 -1.04 -5.91 -5.19
CA PHE A 327 -0.10 -5.53 -4.13
C PHE A 327 -0.82 -5.25 -2.81
N ASP A 328 -0.26 -5.75 -1.72
CA ASP A 328 -0.57 -5.28 -0.36
C ASP A 328 0.08 -3.91 -0.18
N LEU A 329 -0.73 -2.85 -0.08
CA LEU A 329 -0.24 -1.48 0.01
C LEU A 329 0.43 -1.21 1.36
N ASN A 330 0.06 -1.94 2.42
CA ASN A 330 0.71 -1.90 3.73
C ASN A 330 2.02 -2.72 3.75
N ARG A 331 2.62 -2.94 2.58
CA ARG A 331 4.03 -3.35 2.40
C ARG A 331 4.77 -2.43 1.43
N ASP A 332 4.16 -1.33 0.98
CA ASP A 332 4.68 -0.48 -0.10
C ASP A 332 4.81 1.01 0.28
N ASN A 333 4.38 1.49 1.46
CA ASN A 333 4.37 2.94 1.75
C ASN A 333 5.77 3.60 1.63
N THR A 334 6.84 2.91 2.03
CA THR A 334 8.21 3.38 1.81
C THR A 334 8.70 3.10 0.38
N TYR A 335 8.38 1.95 -0.21
CA TYR A 335 8.86 1.60 -1.55
C TYR A 335 8.21 2.44 -2.67
N GLN A 336 6.93 2.73 -2.54
CA GLN A 336 6.11 3.56 -3.43
C GLN A 336 6.12 3.05 -4.88
N THR A 337 6.03 1.72 -5.04
CA THR A 337 5.89 1.08 -6.35
C THR A 337 4.50 1.29 -6.93
N GLN A 338 3.48 1.44 -6.07
CA GLN A 338 2.09 1.65 -6.46
C GLN A 338 1.71 3.15 -6.47
N ILE A 339 0.67 3.52 -7.21
CA ILE A 339 0.25 4.93 -7.31
C ILE A 339 -0.47 5.40 -6.03
N GLU A 340 -1.17 4.49 -5.35
CA GLU A 340 -1.90 4.76 -4.12
C GLU A 340 -0.97 5.19 -2.98
N THR A 341 0.14 4.49 -2.78
CA THR A 341 1.18 4.83 -1.79
C THR A 341 1.93 6.11 -2.15
N GLN A 342 2.15 6.38 -3.45
CA GLN A 342 2.69 7.68 -3.90
C GLN A 342 1.75 8.85 -3.61
N ASN A 343 0.43 8.63 -3.68
CA ASN A 343 -0.58 9.63 -3.35
C ASN A 343 -0.63 9.90 -1.84
N LEU A 344 -0.58 8.83 -1.02
CA LEU A 344 -0.45 8.95 0.44
C LEU A 344 0.80 9.76 0.81
N ALA A 345 1.97 9.43 0.24
CA ALA A 345 3.23 10.13 0.51
C ALA A 345 3.16 11.65 0.26
N LYS A 346 2.50 12.06 -0.83
CA LYS A 346 2.24 13.48 -1.13
C LYS A 346 1.30 14.11 -0.10
N GLY A 347 0.24 13.39 0.29
CA GLY A 347 -0.70 13.79 1.32
C GLY A 347 -0.03 14.04 2.67
N LEU A 348 0.75 13.07 3.16
CA LEU A 348 1.51 13.18 4.41
C LEU A 348 2.60 14.25 4.34
N SER A 349 3.18 14.50 3.16
CA SER A 349 4.16 15.58 2.98
C SER A 349 3.52 16.96 3.00
N LYS A 350 2.27 17.08 2.53
CA LYS A 350 1.48 18.32 2.59
C LYS A 350 0.98 18.60 4.01
N TRP A 351 0.41 17.59 4.65
CA TRP A 351 -0.34 17.77 5.88
C TRP A 351 0.47 17.53 7.15
N LEU A 352 1.47 16.65 7.15
CA LEU A 352 2.36 16.42 8.31
C LEU A 352 1.56 16.31 9.64
N PRO A 353 0.63 15.35 9.77
CA PRO A 353 -0.23 15.27 10.95
C PRO A 353 0.59 15.04 12.23
N VAL A 354 0.05 15.44 13.39
CA VAL A 354 0.64 15.06 14.70
C VAL A 354 0.24 13.64 15.11
N SER A 355 -0.88 13.14 14.59
CA SER A 355 -1.38 11.79 14.85
C SER A 355 -1.98 11.21 13.56
N LEU A 356 -1.63 9.96 13.27
CA LEU A 356 -2.20 9.17 12.18
C LEU A 356 -2.78 7.88 12.75
N LEU A 357 -4.06 7.64 12.49
CA LEU A 357 -4.75 6.40 12.82
C LEU A 357 -4.98 5.63 11.52
N ASP A 358 -4.43 4.44 11.40
CA ASP A 358 -4.72 3.50 10.31
C ASP A 358 -5.57 2.37 10.88
N PHE A 359 -6.84 2.31 10.48
CA PHE A 359 -7.79 1.31 10.96
C PHE A 359 -7.69 0.05 10.10
N HIS A 360 -7.44 -1.08 10.75
CA HIS A 360 -7.20 -2.40 10.16
C HIS A 360 -8.08 -3.49 10.78
N GLY A 361 -7.99 -4.68 10.18
CA GLY A 361 -8.38 -5.97 10.72
C GLY A 361 -7.62 -7.12 10.03
N PHE A 362 -7.69 -8.36 10.44
CA PHE A 362 -8.32 -8.82 11.66
C PHE A 362 -7.26 -9.56 12.44
N TYR A 363 -7.19 -9.26 13.73
CA TYR A 363 -6.27 -9.87 14.66
C TYR A 363 -7.07 -10.39 15.85
N ASP A 364 -6.76 -11.59 16.36
CA ASP A 364 -7.61 -12.26 17.36
C ASP A 364 -7.90 -11.36 18.58
N GLU A 365 -6.95 -10.51 18.98
CA GLU A 365 -7.12 -9.47 19.99
C GLU A 365 -7.28 -8.06 19.38
N PHE A 366 -7.93 -7.15 20.13
CA PHE A 366 -7.96 -5.72 19.78
C PHE A 366 -6.59 -5.09 20.07
N VAL A 367 -5.79 -4.81 19.03
CA VAL A 367 -4.39 -4.39 19.17
C VAL A 367 -4.19 -2.96 18.66
N ILE A 368 -3.43 -2.17 19.41
CA ILE A 368 -3.19 -0.76 19.14
C ILE A 368 -1.70 -0.46 19.30
N GLU A 369 -1.00 -0.11 18.22
CA GLU A 369 0.41 0.32 18.26
C GLU A 369 0.60 1.47 19.25
N PRO A 370 1.73 1.57 19.99
CA PRO A 370 3.11 1.27 19.57
C PRO A 370 3.60 -0.18 19.63
N CYS A 371 4.58 -0.47 18.78
CA CYS A 371 5.24 -1.75 18.52
C CYS A 371 6.32 -2.13 19.54
N THR A 372 6.72 -3.41 19.61
CA THR A 372 7.92 -3.86 20.33
C THR A 372 9.19 -3.60 19.52
N PRO A 373 10.40 -3.69 20.11
CA PRO A 373 11.64 -3.77 19.36
C PRO A 373 11.69 -5.00 18.42
N PRO A 374 12.58 -5.03 17.41
CA PRO A 374 13.52 -3.96 17.06
C PRO A 374 12.84 -2.74 16.44
N HIS A 375 13.34 -1.56 16.78
CA HIS A 375 12.87 -0.30 16.22
C HIS A 375 13.79 0.20 15.12
N ASN A 376 13.22 0.83 14.09
CA ASN A 376 14.05 1.46 13.06
C ASN A 376 14.90 2.58 13.69
N GLN A 377 16.22 2.46 13.59
CA GLN A 377 17.18 3.40 14.22
C GLN A 377 17.04 4.85 13.77
N ASN A 378 16.29 5.10 12.69
CA ASN A 378 16.07 6.42 12.13
C ASN A 378 14.90 7.19 12.80
N TYR A 379 14.14 6.56 13.70
CA TYR A 379 13.11 7.24 14.48
C TYR A 379 13.72 8.12 15.59
N GLU A 380 12.97 9.14 16.00
CA GLU A 380 13.20 9.91 17.22
C GLU A 380 12.24 9.37 18.30
N TYR A 381 12.47 8.12 18.71
CA TYR A 381 11.50 7.29 19.43
C TYR A 381 11.13 7.86 20.81
N ASP A 382 12.09 8.49 21.48
CA ASP A 382 11.89 9.15 22.78
C ASP A 382 10.88 10.30 22.73
N LEU A 383 10.77 10.99 21.59
CA LEU A 383 9.79 12.05 21.38
C LEU A 383 8.46 11.54 20.84
N LEU A 384 8.48 10.43 20.09
CA LEU A 384 7.26 9.82 19.56
C LEU A 384 6.46 9.13 20.68
N MET A 385 7.13 8.36 21.54
CA MET A 385 6.47 7.64 22.63
C MET A 385 5.90 8.56 23.71
N ASP A 386 6.44 9.78 23.82
CA ASP A 386 5.89 10.85 24.65
C ASP A 386 4.57 11.38 24.05
N GLY A 387 3.50 10.62 24.30
CA GLY A 387 2.14 10.87 23.85
C GLY A 387 1.51 9.67 23.14
N MET A 388 2.30 8.91 22.36
CA MET A 388 1.79 7.79 21.56
C MET A 388 1.27 6.64 22.43
N VAL A 389 1.97 6.29 23.51
CA VAL A 389 1.52 5.24 24.44
C VAL A 389 0.19 5.62 25.10
N GLU A 390 0.09 6.84 25.62
CA GLU A 390 -1.13 7.32 26.26
C GLU A 390 -2.29 7.45 25.25
N GLN A 391 -2.01 7.92 24.03
CA GLN A 391 -3.02 7.95 22.97
C GLN A 391 -3.58 6.54 22.69
N ALA A 392 -2.72 5.53 22.61
CA ALA A 392 -3.13 4.14 22.42
C ALA A 392 -4.01 3.63 23.57
N GLU A 393 -3.67 3.97 24.82
CA GLU A 393 -4.52 3.64 25.97
C GLU A 393 -5.90 4.31 25.90
N GLN A 394 -5.97 5.59 25.52
CA GLN A 394 -7.25 6.30 25.40
C GLN A 394 -8.11 5.70 24.28
N MET A 395 -7.50 5.24 23.19
CA MET A 395 -8.21 4.50 22.14
C MET A 395 -8.75 3.17 22.66
N GLY A 396 -7.90 2.36 23.30
CA GLY A 396 -8.27 1.05 23.81
C GLY A 396 -9.39 1.11 24.84
N LYS A 397 -9.24 1.97 25.87
CA LYS A 397 -10.25 2.18 26.92
C LYS A 397 -11.60 2.60 26.34
N ALA A 398 -11.60 3.47 25.33
CA ALA A 398 -12.83 3.89 24.66
C ALA A 398 -13.44 2.77 23.79
N GLY A 399 -12.62 2.01 23.07
CA GLY A 399 -13.09 0.92 22.22
C GLY A 399 -13.77 -0.21 23.01
N ILE A 400 -13.16 -0.67 24.11
CA ILE A 400 -13.74 -1.77 24.91
C ILE A 400 -14.98 -1.34 25.70
N ALA A 401 -15.02 -0.11 26.22
CA ALA A 401 -16.12 0.35 27.07
C ALA A 401 -17.47 0.53 26.35
N ASN A 402 -17.50 0.43 25.02
CA ASN A 402 -18.68 0.63 24.19
C ASN A 402 -19.01 -0.57 23.29
N THR A 403 -18.38 -1.72 23.54
CA THR A 403 -18.51 -2.92 22.69
C THR A 403 -18.48 -4.20 23.49
N LYS A 404 -18.61 -5.34 22.81
CA LYS A 404 -18.45 -6.67 23.42
C LYS A 404 -17.00 -7.03 23.83
N TYR A 405 -16.00 -6.29 23.36
CA TYR A 405 -14.59 -6.60 23.65
C TYR A 405 -14.25 -6.22 25.08
N ASP A 406 -13.59 -7.13 25.80
CA ASP A 406 -13.25 -6.96 27.22
C ASP A 406 -11.82 -6.45 27.45
N SER A 407 -10.99 -6.46 26.40
CA SER A 407 -9.57 -6.18 26.47
C SER A 407 -9.04 -5.55 25.19
N TYR A 408 -7.93 -4.81 25.34
CA TYR A 408 -7.11 -4.33 24.24
C TYR A 408 -5.64 -4.52 24.63
N LEU A 409 -4.75 -4.61 23.64
CA LEU A 409 -3.32 -4.77 23.84
C LEU A 409 -2.55 -3.64 23.15
N ILE A 410 -1.52 -3.15 23.83
CA ILE A 410 -0.49 -2.29 23.28
C ILE A 410 0.78 -3.13 23.17
N PRO A 411 1.25 -3.48 21.95
CA PRO A 411 2.40 -4.39 21.78
C PRO A 411 3.60 -4.04 22.66
N LEU A 412 4.00 -2.77 22.69
CA LEU A 412 5.12 -2.28 23.51
C LEU A 412 4.98 -2.55 25.01
N LYS A 413 3.75 -2.62 25.54
CA LYS A 413 3.49 -2.83 26.98
C LYS A 413 3.19 -4.29 27.30
N ASP A 414 2.48 -4.97 26.42
CA ASP A 414 1.80 -6.22 26.73
C ASP A 414 2.48 -7.45 26.08
N TRP A 415 3.43 -7.24 25.16
CA TRP A 415 4.19 -8.31 24.53
C TRP A 415 5.71 -8.14 24.66
N PRO A 416 6.47 -9.25 24.76
CA PRO A 416 7.92 -9.19 24.84
C PRO A 416 8.59 -8.83 23.49
N ASN A 417 8.14 -9.43 22.38
CA ASN A 417 8.82 -9.35 21.08
C ASN A 417 7.88 -9.66 19.89
N LYS A 418 6.75 -8.94 19.80
CA LYS A 418 5.72 -9.16 18.77
C LYS A 418 5.21 -7.82 18.26
N PHE A 419 4.93 -7.74 16.95
CA PHE A 419 4.61 -6.49 16.25
C PHE A 419 5.80 -5.52 16.35
N ASP A 420 6.86 -5.76 15.58
CA ASP A 420 7.98 -4.83 15.46
C ASP A 420 7.66 -3.66 14.51
N ASP A 421 8.41 -2.56 14.61
CA ASP A 421 8.34 -1.40 13.70
C ASP A 421 9.67 -1.09 12.99
N ALA A 422 10.56 -2.08 12.87
CA ALA A 422 11.80 -1.93 12.12
C ALA A 422 11.53 -1.64 10.64
N THR A 423 10.47 -2.24 10.08
CA THR A 423 10.07 -1.93 8.71
C THR A 423 9.44 -0.53 8.63
N PRO A 424 9.90 0.31 7.68
CA PRO A 424 9.29 1.61 7.44
C PRO A 424 8.06 1.52 6.52
N SER A 425 7.55 0.32 6.21
CA SER A 425 6.62 0.09 5.10
C SER A 425 5.14 0.12 5.48
N TYR A 426 4.82 0.02 6.77
CA TYR A 426 3.44 0.15 7.27
C TYR A 426 3.01 1.61 7.25
N THR A 427 1.72 1.90 7.08
CA THR A 427 1.23 3.29 7.04
C THR A 427 1.58 4.03 8.32
N SER A 428 1.40 3.37 9.47
CA SER A 428 1.70 3.90 10.80
C SER A 428 3.19 4.22 10.95
N THR A 429 4.06 3.23 10.72
CA THR A 429 5.51 3.36 10.84
C THR A 429 6.11 4.34 9.82
N TYR A 430 5.59 4.33 8.58
CA TYR A 430 5.92 5.34 7.57
C TYR A 430 5.55 6.76 8.01
N SER A 431 4.41 6.94 8.70
CA SER A 431 3.97 8.25 9.19
C SER A 431 4.85 8.79 10.33
N MET A 432 5.50 7.93 11.12
CA MET A 432 6.44 8.32 12.17
C MET A 432 7.64 9.10 11.59
N PHE A 433 8.09 8.75 10.38
CA PHE A 433 9.11 9.52 9.65
C PHE A 433 8.65 10.94 9.26
N HIS A 434 7.34 11.15 9.22
CA HIS A 434 6.73 12.46 9.01
C HIS A 434 6.46 13.18 10.34
N GLY A 435 6.88 12.62 11.48
CA GLY A 435 6.74 13.18 12.82
C GLY A 435 5.35 12.99 13.43
N ALA A 436 4.55 12.03 12.94
CA ALA A 436 3.26 11.69 13.50
C ALA A 436 3.39 10.56 14.54
N MET A 437 2.55 10.57 15.58
CA MET A 437 2.22 9.35 16.32
C MET A 437 1.37 8.47 15.41
N GLY A 438 1.97 7.41 14.87
CA GLY A 438 1.35 6.55 13.86
C GLY A 438 0.82 5.27 14.49
N HIS A 439 -0.47 5.01 14.38
CA HIS A 439 -1.10 3.83 14.99
C HIS A 439 -1.72 2.91 13.95
N THR A 440 -1.27 1.66 13.86
CA THR A 440 -2.14 0.58 13.41
C THR A 440 -3.11 0.23 14.53
N VAL A 441 -4.40 0.17 14.18
CA VAL A 441 -5.50 -0.20 15.09
C VAL A 441 -6.19 -1.43 14.50
N GLU A 442 -5.88 -2.62 15.01
CA GLU A 442 -6.38 -3.91 14.53
C GLU A 442 -7.60 -4.35 15.36
N ILE A 443 -8.72 -4.65 14.70
CA ILE A 443 -9.90 -5.22 15.38
C ILE A 443 -10.07 -6.73 15.19
N PRO A 444 -10.83 -7.42 16.06
CA PRO A 444 -11.00 -8.88 15.96
C PRO A 444 -11.93 -9.37 14.87
N ASP A 445 -13.10 -8.75 14.70
CA ASP A 445 -14.19 -9.35 13.92
C ASP A 445 -14.67 -8.46 12.77
N LEU A 446 -15.18 -9.05 11.70
CA LEU A 446 -15.90 -8.31 10.66
C LEU A 446 -17.37 -8.21 11.02
N ASN A 447 -17.71 -7.26 11.91
CA ASN A 447 -19.09 -7.01 12.35
C ASN A 447 -19.31 -5.58 12.89
N ALA A 448 -20.54 -5.32 13.37
CA ALA A 448 -20.93 -4.04 13.95
C ALA A 448 -20.18 -3.68 15.23
N GLU A 449 -19.75 -4.66 16.04
CA GLU A 449 -19.02 -4.42 17.29
C GLU A 449 -17.61 -3.90 17.02
N SER A 450 -16.90 -4.47 16.06
CA SER A 450 -15.60 -3.94 15.59
C SER A 450 -15.72 -2.56 14.96
N TYR A 451 -16.79 -2.30 14.21
CA TYR A 451 -17.11 -0.95 13.72
C TYR A 451 -17.27 0.05 14.88
N LYS A 452 -18.06 -0.29 15.91
CA LYS A 452 -18.24 0.54 17.11
C LYS A 452 -16.93 0.74 17.87
N ALA A 453 -16.09 -0.29 17.96
CA ALA A 453 -14.79 -0.22 18.64
C ALA A 453 -13.90 0.84 17.97
N LEU A 454 -13.81 0.82 16.63
CA LEU A 454 -13.01 1.78 15.86
C LEU A 454 -13.56 3.20 15.93
N VAL A 455 -14.89 3.39 15.90
CA VAL A 455 -15.51 4.71 16.12
C VAL A 455 -15.12 5.26 17.49
N ASN A 456 -15.24 4.46 18.55
CA ASN A 456 -14.92 4.93 19.90
C ASN A 456 -13.42 5.11 20.12
N ALA A 457 -12.57 4.26 19.54
CA ALA A 457 -11.12 4.47 19.50
C ALA A 457 -10.79 5.81 18.83
N GLY A 458 -11.39 6.10 17.67
CA GLY A 458 -11.24 7.39 16.99
C GLY A 458 -11.67 8.60 17.83
N LEU A 459 -12.76 8.47 18.62
CA LEU A 459 -13.20 9.51 19.56
C LEU A 459 -12.20 9.70 20.71
N GLY A 460 -11.69 8.60 21.28
CA GLY A 460 -10.66 8.61 22.33
C GLY A 460 -9.38 9.31 21.87
N ALA A 461 -8.88 8.93 20.68
CA ALA A 461 -7.74 9.57 20.04
C ALA A 461 -7.97 11.07 19.78
N ALA A 462 -9.10 11.42 19.15
CA ALA A 462 -9.42 12.81 18.83
C ALA A 462 -9.49 13.68 20.09
N LYS A 463 -10.13 13.18 21.15
CA LYS A 463 -10.20 13.86 22.45
C LYS A 463 -8.81 14.06 23.02
N TYR A 464 -8.02 13.00 23.15
CA TYR A 464 -6.66 13.03 23.70
C TYR A 464 -5.78 14.06 22.99
N VAL A 465 -5.73 14.00 21.64
CA VAL A 465 -4.88 14.91 20.86
C VAL A 465 -5.38 16.36 20.98
N SER A 466 -6.70 16.59 20.98
CA SER A 466 -7.25 17.93 21.10
C SER A 466 -6.95 18.59 22.46
N GLU A 467 -6.95 17.81 23.54
CA GLU A 467 -6.70 18.28 24.90
C GLU A 467 -5.21 18.46 25.20
N ASN A 468 -4.35 17.66 24.54
CA ASN A 468 -2.89 17.66 24.77
C ASN A 468 -2.09 18.30 23.62
N LYS A 469 -2.74 19.02 22.70
CA LYS A 469 -2.12 19.63 21.49
C LYS A 469 -0.77 20.29 21.73
N GLN A 470 -0.64 21.06 22.82
CA GLN A 470 0.55 21.88 23.08
C GLN A 470 1.80 21.01 23.22
N GLU A 471 1.71 19.94 24.02
CA GLU A 471 2.80 19.01 24.27
C GLU A 471 3.10 18.17 23.04
N LEU A 472 2.08 17.55 22.44
CA LEU A 472 2.23 16.70 21.26
C LEU A 472 2.83 17.47 20.08
N PHE A 473 2.42 18.72 19.89
CA PHE A 473 3.01 19.56 18.85
C PHE A 473 4.44 20.00 19.19
N ARG A 474 4.74 20.26 20.47
CA ARG A 474 6.12 20.54 20.90
C ARG A 474 7.04 19.36 20.60
N ASN A 475 6.63 18.13 20.89
CA ASN A 475 7.40 16.93 20.59
C ASN A 475 7.67 16.79 19.09
N GLN A 476 6.65 17.00 18.24
CA GLN A 476 6.84 17.03 16.80
C GLN A 476 7.82 18.13 16.34
N LEU A 477 7.78 19.33 16.96
CA LEU A 477 8.74 20.39 16.67
C LEU A 477 10.16 20.04 17.13
N ASP A 478 10.31 19.32 18.24
CA ASP A 478 11.60 18.85 18.74
C ASP A 478 12.22 17.81 17.80
N ILE A 479 11.42 16.89 17.23
CA ILE A 479 11.84 15.96 16.18
C ILE A 479 12.44 16.73 14.99
N TYR A 480 11.69 17.70 14.46
CA TYR A 480 12.14 18.49 13.31
C TYR A 480 13.33 19.39 13.65
N GLU A 481 13.38 19.97 14.85
CA GLU A 481 14.50 20.79 15.28
C GLU A 481 15.79 19.99 15.38
N ARG A 482 15.74 18.79 15.98
CA ARG A 482 16.88 17.87 15.98
C ARG A 482 17.37 17.73 14.54
N GLY A 483 16.48 17.41 13.60
CA GLY A 483 16.68 17.35 12.15
C GLY A 483 17.44 18.55 11.58
N VAL A 484 16.84 19.74 11.67
CA VAL A 484 17.38 21.01 11.14
C VAL A 484 18.73 21.38 11.76
N MET A 485 18.96 21.05 13.03
CA MET A 485 20.24 21.29 13.69
C MET A 485 21.32 20.26 13.33
N GLY A 486 20.96 19.15 12.68
CA GLY A 486 21.87 18.02 12.47
C GLY A 486 22.26 17.31 13.77
N ARG A 487 21.43 17.39 14.81
CA ARG A 487 21.68 16.78 16.12
C ARG A 487 21.26 15.31 16.12
N ASP A 488 22.23 14.40 16.20
CA ASP A 488 22.03 13.00 16.59
C ASP A 488 21.95 12.93 18.12
N ASP A 489 20.73 13.04 18.67
CA ASP A 489 20.51 13.06 20.11
C ASP A 489 20.69 11.66 20.71
N ARG A 490 21.21 11.58 21.95
CA ARG A 490 21.46 10.30 22.64
C ARG A 490 20.27 9.84 23.46
N ALA A 491 19.31 10.72 23.75
CA ALA A 491 18.11 10.36 24.51
C ALA A 491 17.27 9.25 23.87
N THR A 492 17.39 9.05 22.55
CA THR A 492 16.72 7.97 21.83
C THR A 492 17.44 6.62 21.93
N ASP A 493 18.72 6.58 22.34
CA ASP A 493 19.54 5.36 22.26
C ASP A 493 18.97 4.24 23.14
N LYS A 494 18.40 4.58 24.32
CA LYS A 494 17.73 3.64 25.25
C LYS A 494 16.58 2.83 24.65
N TRP A 495 16.04 3.25 23.51
CA TRP A 495 14.95 2.54 22.82
C TRP A 495 15.48 1.53 21.81
N PHE A 496 16.74 1.66 21.38
CA PHE A 496 17.35 0.71 20.46
C PHE A 496 18.09 -0.33 21.29
N VAL A 497 17.45 -1.49 21.44
CA VAL A 497 17.94 -2.60 22.23
C VAL A 497 18.24 -3.82 21.36
N ASN A 498 19.05 -4.74 21.88
CA ASN A 498 19.19 -6.09 21.33
C ASN A 498 18.07 -7.01 21.84
N PRO A 499 17.99 -8.28 21.39
CA PRO A 499 16.99 -9.24 21.88
C PRO A 499 17.03 -9.48 23.40
N GLU A 500 18.18 -9.29 24.04
CA GLU A 500 18.35 -9.38 25.50
C GLU A 500 17.84 -8.15 26.26
N GLY A 501 17.41 -7.09 25.54
CA GLY A 501 16.93 -5.84 26.12
C GLY A 501 18.05 -4.87 26.52
N GLU A 502 19.30 -5.15 26.14
CA GLU A 502 20.44 -4.27 26.40
C GLU A 502 20.46 -3.10 25.43
N GLU A 503 20.72 -1.89 25.93
CA GLU A 503 20.85 -0.68 25.11
C GLU A 503 22.06 -0.78 24.16
N ILE A 504 21.79 -0.85 22.86
CA ILE A 504 22.80 -0.81 21.80
C ILE A 504 22.87 0.56 21.11
N GLY A 505 21.79 1.35 21.21
CA GLY A 505 21.70 2.67 20.58
C GLY A 505 21.75 2.62 19.05
N ARG A 506 21.91 3.78 18.42
CA ARG A 506 22.10 3.85 16.95
C ARG A 506 23.49 3.34 16.54
N ASP A 507 23.58 2.60 15.45
CA ASP A 507 24.84 2.14 14.83
C ASP A 507 25.58 3.28 14.15
N ARG A 508 26.48 3.92 14.90
CA ARG A 508 27.28 5.04 14.41
C ARG A 508 28.49 4.61 13.58
N LYS A 509 28.80 3.31 13.48
CA LYS A 509 29.98 2.78 12.77
C LYS A 509 31.28 3.52 13.12
N GLY A 510 31.47 3.81 14.42
CA GLY A 510 32.63 4.56 14.93
C GLY A 510 32.63 6.08 14.66
N ASN A 511 31.58 6.62 14.01
CA ASN A 511 31.45 8.06 13.77
C ASN A 511 30.86 8.78 14.99
N LYS A 512 31.05 10.10 15.04
CA LYS A 512 30.42 10.95 16.07
C LYS A 512 28.89 11.00 15.97
N SER A 513 28.35 10.87 14.75
CA SER A 513 26.92 10.99 14.44
C SER A 513 26.49 9.82 13.58
N PHE A 514 25.30 9.29 13.85
CA PHE A 514 24.64 8.31 12.98
C PHE A 514 24.43 8.87 11.57
N PHE A 515 23.86 10.07 11.50
CA PHE A 515 23.61 10.78 10.24
C PHE A 515 24.90 11.39 9.67
N PRO A 516 25.14 11.30 8.35
CA PRO A 516 26.20 12.04 7.67
C PRO A 516 25.83 13.53 7.51
N ASP A 517 26.75 14.36 7.04
CA ASP A 517 26.45 15.77 6.72
C ASP A 517 25.63 15.88 5.42
N TYR A 518 25.99 15.08 4.41
CA TYR A 518 25.29 15.04 3.13
C TYR A 518 25.21 13.63 2.55
N TYR A 519 24.16 13.38 1.79
CA TYR A 519 24.18 12.38 0.72
C TYR A 519 24.32 13.05 -0.64
N VAL A 520 25.14 12.48 -1.51
CA VAL A 520 25.35 12.97 -2.87
C VAL A 520 25.04 11.87 -3.88
N ILE A 521 24.15 12.17 -4.81
CA ILE A 521 23.74 11.30 -5.91
C ILE A 521 24.25 11.92 -7.21
N PRO A 522 25.39 11.46 -7.76
CA PRO A 522 25.92 12.00 -9.01
C PRO A 522 25.02 11.61 -10.20
N VAL A 523 25.03 12.44 -11.23
CA VAL A 523 24.33 12.18 -12.51
C VAL A 523 25.30 12.03 -13.69
N ASP A 524 26.61 12.19 -13.44
CA ASP A 524 27.65 11.95 -14.43
C ASP A 524 27.88 10.45 -14.58
N LYS A 525 27.85 9.95 -15.83
CA LYS A 525 28.03 8.54 -16.17
C LYS A 525 29.34 7.92 -15.66
N LYS A 526 30.38 8.71 -15.37
CA LYS A 526 31.63 8.20 -14.81
C LYS A 526 31.51 7.78 -13.35
N LEU A 527 30.56 8.37 -12.61
CA LEU A 527 30.33 8.11 -11.18
C LEU A 527 28.97 7.47 -10.91
N GLN A 528 28.15 7.25 -11.94
CA GLN A 528 26.78 6.82 -11.79
C GLN A 528 26.51 5.58 -12.65
N LYS A 529 26.19 4.46 -12.00
CA LYS A 529 25.77 3.22 -12.66
C LYS A 529 24.47 3.38 -13.45
N ASN A 530 23.51 4.14 -12.91
CA ASN A 530 22.20 4.34 -13.51
C ASN A 530 21.73 5.79 -13.36
N VAL A 531 21.97 6.59 -14.40
CA VAL A 531 21.66 8.03 -14.38
C VAL A 531 20.15 8.29 -14.25
N LEU A 532 19.30 7.48 -14.89
CA LEU A 532 17.86 7.69 -14.78
C LEU A 532 17.35 7.42 -13.36
N GLU A 533 17.80 6.33 -12.73
CA GLU A 533 17.39 6.01 -11.36
C GLU A 533 17.91 7.03 -10.35
N ALA A 534 19.06 7.65 -10.58
CA ALA A 534 19.50 8.82 -9.80
C ALA A 534 18.51 10.00 -9.87
N HIS A 535 17.95 10.28 -11.05
CA HIS A 535 16.92 11.31 -11.21
C HIS A 535 15.58 10.88 -10.57
N LYS A 536 15.16 9.63 -10.73
CA LYS A 536 13.95 9.11 -10.08
C LYS A 536 14.07 9.12 -8.57
N MET A 537 15.25 8.85 -8.00
CA MET A 537 15.46 8.96 -6.56
C MET A 537 15.32 10.40 -6.07
N ALA A 538 15.84 11.38 -6.82
CA ALA A 538 15.62 12.79 -6.49
C ALA A 538 14.12 13.18 -6.53
N ASP A 539 13.35 12.65 -7.50
CA ASP A 539 11.90 12.87 -7.58
C ASP A 539 11.16 12.22 -6.41
N TYR A 540 11.53 10.98 -6.08
CA TYR A 540 11.03 10.25 -4.92
C TYR A 540 11.27 11.04 -3.63
N LEU A 541 12.47 11.57 -3.40
CA LEU A 541 12.77 12.37 -2.22
C LEU A 541 11.89 13.63 -2.16
N ILE A 542 11.76 14.37 -3.27
CA ILE A 542 10.92 15.57 -3.35
C ILE A 542 9.45 15.25 -3.06
N ARG A 543 8.93 14.12 -3.58
CA ARG A 543 7.57 13.65 -3.31
C ARG A 543 7.29 13.45 -1.82
N ASN A 544 8.31 13.02 -1.07
CA ASN A 544 8.28 12.82 0.38
C ASN A 544 8.56 14.12 1.17
N GLY A 545 8.60 15.28 0.50
CA GLY A 545 8.83 16.59 1.12
C GLY A 545 10.28 16.79 1.56
N ILE A 546 11.23 16.02 1.02
CA ILE A 546 12.67 16.19 1.29
C ILE A 546 13.21 17.34 0.45
N LYS A 547 14.03 18.19 1.07
CA LYS A 547 14.77 19.25 0.38
C LYS A 547 15.96 18.63 -0.35
N VAL A 548 15.93 18.72 -1.68
CA VAL A 548 17.01 18.29 -2.58
C VAL A 548 17.58 19.52 -3.28
N SER A 549 18.90 19.60 -3.36
CA SER A 549 19.60 20.61 -4.16
C SER A 549 20.39 19.96 -5.28
N GLN A 550 20.78 20.74 -6.28
CA GLN A 550 21.65 20.32 -7.36
C GLN A 550 22.88 21.22 -7.43
N SER A 551 24.05 20.62 -7.63
CA SER A 551 25.30 21.37 -7.80
C SER A 551 25.34 22.12 -9.15
N SER A 552 25.57 23.43 -9.10
CA SER A 552 25.67 24.28 -10.30
C SER A 552 27.06 24.24 -10.96
N LYS A 553 28.06 23.70 -10.26
CA LYS A 553 29.44 23.49 -10.69
C LYS A 553 30.01 22.25 -10.00
N ALA A 554 31.19 21.79 -10.40
CA ALA A 554 31.88 20.74 -9.67
C ALA A 554 32.21 21.21 -8.24
N VAL A 555 32.04 20.32 -7.26
CA VAL A 555 32.30 20.59 -5.84
C VAL A 555 33.24 19.53 -5.30
N LYS A 556 34.27 19.94 -4.55
CA LYS A 556 35.19 19.04 -3.87
C LYS A 556 34.76 18.89 -2.41
N ALA A 557 34.49 17.66 -1.96
CA ALA A 557 34.25 17.34 -0.55
C ALA A 557 35.23 16.26 -0.11
N GLY A 558 36.09 16.58 0.86
CA GLY A 558 37.22 15.74 1.22
C GLY A 558 38.13 15.44 0.02
N LYS A 559 38.36 14.15 -0.26
CA LYS A 559 39.18 13.67 -1.38
C LYS A 559 38.41 13.52 -2.69
N GLN A 560 37.07 13.52 -2.64
CA GLN A 560 36.23 13.28 -3.81
C GLN A 560 35.81 14.60 -4.47
N THR A 561 35.77 14.61 -5.80
CA THR A 561 35.15 15.69 -6.59
C THR A 561 33.84 15.19 -7.17
N TYR A 562 32.77 15.95 -6.93
CA TYR A 562 31.42 15.70 -7.40
C TYR A 562 31.15 16.59 -8.61
N PRO A 563 30.82 16.03 -9.79
CA PRO A 563 30.55 16.80 -10.98
C PRO A 563 29.34 17.72 -10.84
N LYS A 564 29.30 18.78 -11.67
CA LYS A 564 28.11 19.62 -11.85
C LYS A 564 26.88 18.74 -12.13
N GLY A 565 25.74 19.12 -11.59
CA GLY A 565 24.47 18.42 -11.77
C GLY A 565 24.22 17.31 -10.75
N SER A 566 25.19 16.98 -9.89
CA SER A 566 24.97 16.03 -8.78
C SER A 566 23.89 16.54 -7.85
N TYR A 567 22.94 15.68 -7.48
CA TYR A 567 21.97 15.97 -6.43
C TYR A 567 22.65 15.87 -5.07
N VAL A 568 22.39 16.84 -4.22
CA VAL A 568 22.95 16.96 -2.88
C VAL A 568 21.79 17.09 -1.90
N ILE A 569 21.77 16.18 -0.94
CA ILE A 569 20.78 16.11 0.13
C ILE A 569 21.51 16.51 1.41
N ASP A 570 21.23 17.72 1.90
CA ASP A 570 21.75 18.20 3.18
C ASP A 570 20.99 17.54 4.32
N MET A 571 21.70 16.86 5.22
CA MET A 571 21.07 16.13 6.33
C MET A 571 20.65 17.06 7.47
N LYS A 572 20.97 18.36 7.42
CA LYS A 572 20.41 19.40 8.30
C LYS A 572 19.02 19.84 7.82
N GLN A 573 18.08 18.91 7.86
CA GLN A 573 16.68 19.14 7.52
C GLN A 573 15.74 18.30 8.40
N ALA A 574 14.51 18.79 8.57
CA ALA A 574 13.52 18.21 9.48
C ALA A 574 13.27 16.71 9.29
N LYS A 575 13.25 16.23 8.04
CA LYS A 575 12.93 14.84 7.69
C LYS A 575 14.16 13.96 7.43
N ARG A 576 15.32 14.30 7.99
CA ARG A 576 16.56 13.55 7.76
C ARG A 576 16.46 12.05 8.11
N GLY A 577 15.61 11.67 9.08
CA GLY A 577 15.44 10.28 9.49
C GLY A 577 14.94 9.44 8.32
N PHE A 578 13.93 9.94 7.60
CA PHE A 578 13.44 9.28 6.40
C PHE A 578 14.47 9.21 5.28
N VAL A 579 15.21 10.31 5.07
CA VAL A 579 16.30 10.34 4.07
C VAL A 579 17.31 9.24 4.36
N ASN A 580 17.70 9.09 5.62
CA ASN A 580 18.66 8.09 6.03
C ASN A 580 18.08 6.68 5.93
N ALA A 581 16.82 6.44 6.33
CA ALA A 581 16.17 5.13 6.23
C ALA A 581 16.20 4.55 4.80
N VAL A 582 16.06 5.37 3.76
CA VAL A 582 16.03 4.91 2.35
C VAL A 582 17.37 5.03 1.62
N LEU A 583 18.33 5.77 2.19
CA LEU A 583 19.64 5.97 1.57
C LEU A 583 20.76 5.23 2.30
N TYR A 584 20.70 4.95 3.59
CA TYR A 584 21.78 4.29 4.31
C TYR A 584 21.93 2.81 3.89
N ASP A 585 23.02 2.18 4.32
CA ASP A 585 23.38 0.83 3.88
C ASP A 585 22.47 -0.28 4.43
N GLY A 586 21.66 0.01 5.46
CA GLY A 586 20.86 -0.98 6.18
C GLY A 586 21.58 -1.52 7.42
N GLU A 587 20.82 -2.28 8.21
CA GLU A 587 21.24 -2.89 9.48
C GLU A 587 21.10 -4.40 9.38
N ASP A 588 21.90 -5.09 10.17
CA ASP A 588 21.79 -6.53 10.39
C ASP A 588 20.93 -6.76 11.64
N LEU A 589 19.73 -7.30 11.44
CA LEU A 589 18.80 -7.66 12.51
C LEU A 589 18.81 -9.16 12.79
N SER A 590 19.80 -9.90 12.30
CA SER A 590 19.83 -11.37 12.36
C SER A 590 19.95 -11.95 13.77
N ASP A 591 20.23 -11.13 14.79
CA ASP A 591 20.18 -11.53 16.20
C ASP A 591 18.75 -11.77 16.69
N TRP A 592 17.75 -11.16 16.05
CA TRP A 592 16.33 -11.34 16.41
C TRP A 592 15.78 -12.67 15.91
N GLU A 593 15.03 -13.37 16.76
CA GLU A 593 14.46 -14.68 16.41
C GLU A 593 13.34 -14.59 15.35
N GLU A 594 12.62 -13.48 15.30
CA GLU A 594 11.46 -13.28 14.43
C GLU A 594 11.30 -11.80 14.02
N MET A 595 10.85 -11.59 12.78
CA MET A 595 10.46 -10.28 12.23
C MET A 595 9.14 -10.38 11.48
N TYR A 596 8.38 -9.30 11.45
CA TYR A 596 7.03 -9.29 10.86
C TYR A 596 6.99 -8.91 9.36
N ALA A 597 7.99 -8.18 8.85
CA ALA A 597 8.14 -7.89 7.42
C ALA A 597 9.57 -7.51 7.02
N GLU A 598 9.74 -7.28 5.72
CA GLU A 598 10.99 -6.82 5.13
C GLU A 598 11.44 -5.45 5.65
N VAL A 599 12.72 -5.36 6.00
CA VAL A 599 13.42 -4.19 6.54
C VAL A 599 14.47 -3.63 5.57
N VAL A 600 14.84 -4.36 4.50
CA VAL A 600 15.83 -3.88 3.52
C VAL A 600 15.29 -2.70 2.70
N ASN A 601 15.86 -1.52 2.92
CA ASN A 601 15.48 -0.26 2.26
C ASN A 601 16.65 0.45 1.56
N SER A 602 17.78 -0.25 1.34
CA SER A 602 18.99 0.26 0.69
C SER A 602 18.74 0.53 -0.81
N PHE A 603 17.96 1.57 -1.13
CA PHE A 603 17.39 1.80 -2.48
C PHE A 603 18.45 2.02 -3.55
N HIS A 604 19.60 2.58 -3.18
CA HIS A 604 20.73 2.76 -4.08
C HIS A 604 21.21 1.42 -4.66
N ASP A 605 21.21 0.36 -3.86
CA ASP A 605 21.56 -0.99 -4.31
C ASP A 605 20.36 -1.69 -4.97
N LEU A 606 19.18 -1.65 -4.35
CA LEU A 606 17.97 -2.30 -4.87
C LEU A 606 17.50 -1.73 -6.23
N ARG A 607 17.77 -0.44 -6.50
CA ARG A 607 17.41 0.26 -7.76
C ARG A 607 18.62 0.57 -8.63
N GLY A 608 19.84 0.32 -8.15
CA GLY A 608 21.05 0.32 -8.95
C GLY A 608 21.66 1.69 -9.26
N PHE A 609 21.43 2.69 -8.42
CA PHE A 609 22.08 4.01 -8.54
C PHE A 609 23.21 4.19 -7.53
N THR A 610 24.24 4.92 -7.92
CA THR A 610 25.34 5.29 -7.03
C THR A 610 24.93 6.44 -6.12
N ARG A 611 25.25 6.31 -4.84
CA ARG A 611 25.08 7.33 -3.79
C ARG A 611 26.35 7.35 -2.95
N MET A 612 26.75 8.53 -2.51
CA MET A 612 27.93 8.74 -1.68
C MET A 612 27.54 9.45 -0.40
N GLU A 613 28.12 8.99 0.70
CA GLU A 613 28.05 9.64 1.98
C GLU A 613 29.18 10.67 2.11
N VAL A 614 28.86 11.85 2.64
CA VAL A 614 29.85 12.91 2.92
C VAL A 614 29.75 13.32 4.39
N ARG A 615 30.84 13.10 5.13
CA ARG A 615 31.05 13.54 6.52
C ARG A 615 32.01 14.72 6.60
N SER A 616 31.67 15.77 5.87
CA SER A 616 32.44 17.02 5.86
C SER A 616 31.45 18.17 5.95
N ALA A 617 31.30 18.73 7.14
CA ALA A 617 30.48 19.90 7.38
C ALA A 617 30.79 21.02 6.38
N ASN A 618 29.74 21.68 5.90
CA ASN A 618 29.82 22.82 4.97
C ASN A 618 30.46 22.52 3.60
N ALA A 619 30.69 21.25 3.24
CA ALA A 619 31.30 20.88 1.96
C ALA A 619 30.55 21.43 0.74
N PHE A 620 29.23 21.63 0.87
CA PHE A 620 28.37 22.16 -0.19
C PHE A 620 27.73 23.52 0.15
N ALA A 621 28.35 24.31 1.04
CA ALA A 621 27.82 25.61 1.45
C ALA A 621 27.66 26.64 0.30
N LYS A 622 28.31 26.41 -0.85
CA LYS A 622 28.20 27.26 -2.06
C LYS A 622 28.01 26.40 -3.30
N GLY A 623 27.36 26.95 -4.31
CA GLY A 623 27.21 26.27 -5.60
C GLY A 623 26.10 25.22 -5.66
N LEU A 624 25.11 25.31 -4.76
CA LEU A 624 23.88 24.53 -4.81
C LEU A 624 22.72 25.39 -5.29
N GLN A 625 21.75 24.74 -5.94
CA GLN A 625 20.46 25.32 -6.32
C GLN A 625 19.33 24.36 -5.89
N PRO A 626 18.26 24.85 -5.23
CA PRO A 626 17.14 23.99 -4.85
C PRO A 626 16.45 23.34 -6.06
N VAL A 627 16.06 22.07 -5.93
CA VAL A 627 15.31 21.33 -6.94
C VAL A 627 13.86 21.19 -6.49
N LYS A 628 12.93 21.81 -7.23
CA LYS A 628 11.48 21.66 -6.98
C LYS A 628 10.83 20.60 -7.88
N LYS A 629 11.43 20.34 -9.04
CA LYS A 629 10.97 19.38 -10.02
C LYS A 629 12.18 18.76 -10.71
N VAL A 630 12.19 17.45 -10.81
CA VAL A 630 13.23 16.73 -11.55
C VAL A 630 12.88 16.72 -13.03
N THR A 631 13.88 16.99 -13.87
CA THR A 631 13.78 16.75 -15.31
C THR A 631 14.45 15.42 -15.61
N ALA A 632 13.71 14.51 -16.25
CA ALA A 632 14.29 13.25 -16.71
C ALA A 632 15.37 13.51 -17.78
N PRO A 633 16.49 12.78 -17.74
CA PRO A 633 17.50 12.89 -18.79
C PRO A 633 16.95 12.38 -20.13
N LYS A 634 17.46 12.92 -21.23
CA LYS A 634 17.05 12.51 -22.59
C LYS A 634 18.12 11.65 -23.25
N THR A 635 17.73 10.78 -24.18
CA THR A 635 18.68 10.06 -25.02
C THR A 635 19.43 11.03 -25.93
N GLU A 636 20.76 11.05 -25.84
CA GLU A 636 21.62 11.87 -26.68
C GLU A 636 22.32 11.04 -27.75
N ILE A 637 22.24 11.48 -29.01
CA ILE A 637 23.00 10.91 -30.12
C ILE A 637 24.19 11.83 -30.39
N LYS A 638 25.37 11.46 -29.88
CA LYS A 638 26.59 12.29 -29.97
C LYS A 638 27.29 12.19 -31.33
N GLU A 639 27.26 11.01 -31.93
CA GLU A 639 27.95 10.71 -33.19
C GLU A 639 26.95 10.11 -34.18
N LYS A 640 27.08 10.44 -35.47
CA LYS A 640 26.20 9.89 -36.51
C LYS A 640 26.68 8.50 -36.92
N ALA A 641 25.80 7.51 -36.85
CA ALA A 641 26.00 6.16 -37.36
C ALA A 641 24.71 5.59 -37.97
N ASP A 642 24.85 4.58 -38.83
CA ASP A 642 23.71 3.82 -39.39
C ASP A 642 22.98 3.00 -38.33
N SER A 643 23.72 2.57 -37.31
CA SER A 643 23.21 1.75 -36.22
C SER A 643 23.97 2.07 -34.94
N TYR A 644 23.31 1.83 -33.81
CA TYR A 644 23.81 2.12 -32.49
C TYR A 644 23.75 0.86 -31.64
N ILE A 645 24.78 0.66 -30.83
CA ILE A 645 24.72 -0.19 -29.66
C ILE A 645 23.88 0.55 -28.61
N VAL A 646 22.81 -0.08 -28.14
CA VAL A 646 22.10 0.30 -26.92
C VAL A 646 22.61 -0.60 -25.81
N LYS A 647 23.22 0.00 -24.79
CA LYS A 647 23.73 -0.74 -23.64
C LYS A 647 22.59 -1.38 -22.88
N ASN A 648 22.78 -2.63 -22.47
CA ASN A 648 21.91 -3.28 -21.51
C ASN A 648 22.21 -2.75 -20.09
N SER A 649 22.05 -1.44 -19.86
CA SER A 649 22.47 -0.75 -18.64
C SER A 649 21.31 -0.35 -17.72
N SER A 650 20.06 -0.49 -18.15
CA SER A 650 18.88 -0.11 -17.38
C SER A 650 17.61 -0.85 -17.83
N ASN A 651 16.57 -0.80 -16.99
CA ASN A 651 15.25 -1.34 -17.35
C ASN A 651 14.63 -0.60 -18.55
N GLU A 652 15.01 0.66 -18.81
CA GLU A 652 14.51 1.40 -19.98
C GLU A 652 15.07 0.89 -21.31
N ALA A 653 16.29 0.34 -21.31
CA ALA A 653 16.82 -0.34 -22.49
C ALA A 653 15.94 -1.55 -22.86
N VAL A 654 15.56 -2.36 -21.86
CA VAL A 654 14.64 -3.50 -22.05
C VAL A 654 13.26 -3.03 -22.51
N LYS A 655 12.68 -2.00 -21.87
CA LYS A 655 11.39 -1.43 -22.27
C LYS A 655 11.41 -0.92 -23.72
N ALA A 656 12.48 -0.24 -24.13
CA ALA A 656 12.65 0.25 -25.49
C ALA A 656 12.78 -0.90 -26.50
N VAL A 657 13.57 -1.93 -26.20
CA VAL A 657 13.70 -3.13 -27.02
C VAL A 657 12.35 -3.82 -27.19
N ASN A 658 11.62 -4.08 -26.11
CA ASN A 658 10.30 -4.69 -26.18
C ASN A 658 9.29 -3.80 -26.93
N LYS A 659 9.35 -2.47 -26.80
CA LYS A 659 8.50 -1.57 -27.60
C LYS A 659 8.77 -1.73 -29.10
N LEU A 660 10.03 -1.81 -29.52
CA LEU A 660 10.40 -2.02 -30.92
C LEU A 660 9.96 -3.39 -31.43
N LEU A 661 10.20 -4.44 -30.64
CA LEU A 661 9.84 -5.81 -30.99
C LEU A 661 8.31 -5.96 -31.16
N ARG A 662 7.49 -5.35 -30.30
CA ARG A 662 6.01 -5.27 -30.49
C ARG A 662 5.62 -4.54 -31.76
N MET A 663 6.36 -3.50 -32.15
CA MET A 663 6.18 -2.79 -33.42
C MET A 663 6.72 -3.57 -34.63
N LYS A 664 7.21 -4.80 -34.43
CA LYS A 664 7.88 -5.64 -35.45
C LYS A 664 9.11 -4.95 -36.07
N ALA A 665 9.72 -4.01 -35.36
CA ALA A 665 10.95 -3.36 -35.76
C ALA A 665 12.16 -4.27 -35.46
N PRO A 666 13.14 -4.37 -36.37
CA PRO A 666 14.28 -5.27 -36.19
C PRO A 666 15.19 -4.78 -35.05
N VAL A 667 15.44 -5.68 -34.10
CA VAL A 667 16.44 -5.50 -33.03
C VAL A 667 17.40 -6.68 -33.07
N GLN A 668 18.69 -6.38 -33.00
CA GLN A 668 19.75 -7.38 -32.90
C GLN A 668 20.33 -7.37 -31.49
N GLN A 669 20.89 -8.48 -31.04
CA GLN A 669 21.59 -8.60 -29.75
C GLN A 669 22.99 -9.16 -29.98
N LEU A 670 23.99 -8.55 -29.38
CA LEU A 670 25.39 -8.98 -29.46
C LEU A 670 25.60 -10.26 -28.64
N THR A 671 26.22 -11.28 -29.23
CA THR A 671 26.38 -12.60 -28.60
C THR A 671 27.77 -12.80 -27.96
N ALA A 672 28.66 -11.84 -28.12
CA ALA A 672 30.00 -11.84 -27.52
C ALA A 672 30.41 -10.41 -27.16
N ALA A 673 31.31 -10.28 -26.18
CA ALA A 673 31.92 -9.00 -25.87
C ALA A 673 32.92 -8.58 -26.96
N GLY A 674 33.14 -7.27 -27.08
CA GLY A 674 34.13 -6.70 -27.97
C GLY A 674 34.56 -5.32 -27.50
N LYS A 675 35.23 -4.57 -28.38
CA LYS A 675 35.66 -3.21 -28.05
C LYS A 675 34.44 -2.31 -27.89
N ASP A 676 34.25 -1.77 -26.69
CA ASP A 676 33.16 -0.86 -26.31
C ASP A 676 31.75 -1.49 -26.22
N TYR A 677 31.61 -2.81 -26.34
CA TYR A 677 30.33 -3.52 -26.17
C TYR A 677 30.46 -4.86 -25.43
N SER A 678 29.38 -5.28 -24.78
CA SER A 678 29.29 -6.51 -24.02
C SER A 678 28.34 -7.49 -24.71
N ALA A 679 28.50 -8.79 -24.43
CA ALA A 679 27.47 -9.77 -24.75
C ALA A 679 26.15 -9.34 -24.08
N GLY A 680 25.04 -9.42 -24.80
CA GLY A 680 23.71 -9.00 -24.35
C GLY A 680 23.34 -7.55 -24.66
N ASP A 681 24.29 -6.69 -25.05
CA ASP A 681 23.99 -5.35 -25.59
C ASP A 681 23.16 -5.47 -26.88
N TYR A 682 22.32 -4.47 -27.15
CA TYR A 682 21.43 -4.47 -28.32
C TYR A 682 22.02 -3.64 -29.45
N VAL A 683 21.71 -3.98 -30.70
CA VAL A 683 22.06 -3.20 -31.89
C VAL A 683 20.77 -2.79 -32.59
N ILE A 684 20.58 -1.49 -32.75
CA ILE A 684 19.37 -0.88 -33.31
C ILE A 684 19.77 0.07 -34.43
N SER A 685 19.10 -0.04 -35.57
CA SER A 685 19.29 0.90 -36.68
C SER A 685 18.86 2.32 -36.29
N ARG A 686 19.45 3.34 -36.92
CA ARG A 686 19.13 4.74 -36.67
C ARG A 686 17.64 5.05 -36.85
N LYS A 687 16.98 4.42 -37.83
CA LYS A 687 15.56 4.61 -38.12
C LYS A 687 14.71 4.12 -36.94
N GLU A 688 14.97 2.91 -36.46
CA GLU A 688 14.25 2.25 -35.37
C GLU A 688 14.53 2.95 -34.04
N LEU A 689 15.76 3.39 -33.78
CA LEU A 689 16.09 4.21 -32.61
C LEU A 689 15.23 5.49 -32.56
N GLY A 690 14.92 6.07 -33.73
CA GLY A 690 14.02 7.23 -33.85
C GLY A 690 12.60 7.01 -33.28
N LEU A 691 12.13 5.75 -33.21
CA LEU A 691 10.80 5.39 -32.68
C LEU A 691 10.74 5.38 -31.15
N VAL A 692 11.89 5.30 -30.47
CA VAL A 692 11.97 5.08 -29.02
C VAL A 692 12.83 6.08 -28.27
N LYS A 693 13.77 6.77 -28.93
CA LYS A 693 14.73 7.69 -28.28
C LYS A 693 14.09 8.82 -27.47
N ASP A 694 12.87 9.23 -27.82
CA ASP A 694 12.16 10.34 -27.15
C ASP A 694 11.27 9.84 -26.00
N SER A 695 11.02 8.52 -25.91
CA SER A 695 10.25 7.90 -24.82
C SER A 695 11.11 7.32 -23.70
N TYR A 696 12.38 7.02 -23.98
CA TYR A 696 13.28 6.33 -23.05
C TYR A 696 14.65 7.00 -23.00
N TYR A 697 15.33 6.88 -21.86
CA TYR A 697 16.73 7.24 -21.67
C TYR A 697 17.64 6.03 -21.95
N LEU A 698 18.38 6.12 -23.04
CA LEU A 698 19.22 5.04 -23.56
C LEU A 698 20.70 5.44 -23.55
N ASP A 699 21.56 4.50 -23.15
CA ASP A 699 23.01 4.65 -23.26
C ASP A 699 23.50 4.09 -24.60
N LEU A 700 24.00 4.98 -25.46
CA LEU A 700 24.27 4.71 -26.86
C LEU A 700 25.75 4.77 -27.19
N LYS A 701 26.18 3.87 -28.09
CA LYS A 701 27.46 3.94 -28.79
C LYS A 701 27.26 3.69 -30.29
N PRO A 702 28.02 4.35 -31.19
CA PRO A 702 28.02 3.98 -32.60
C PRO A 702 28.38 2.50 -32.79
N TYR A 703 27.63 1.80 -33.64
CA TYR A 703 27.96 0.43 -34.00
C TYR A 703 28.78 0.40 -35.28
N ASN A 704 30.01 -0.13 -35.19
CA ASN A 704 30.94 -0.21 -36.32
C ASN A 704 30.74 -1.44 -37.22
N LYS A 705 29.60 -2.14 -37.09
CA LYS A 705 29.27 -3.39 -37.81
C LYS A 705 30.24 -4.55 -37.53
N LYS A 706 31.04 -4.47 -36.45
CA LYS A 706 31.90 -5.55 -35.98
C LYS A 706 31.29 -6.16 -34.71
N GLY A 707 30.99 -7.45 -34.76
CA GLY A 707 30.39 -8.19 -33.65
C GLY A 707 29.41 -9.24 -34.15
N LYS A 708 29.40 -10.41 -33.51
CA LYS A 708 28.40 -11.43 -33.79
C LYS A 708 27.09 -11.00 -33.13
N THR A 709 26.00 -11.02 -33.90
CA THR A 709 24.66 -10.69 -33.40
C THR A 709 23.68 -11.82 -33.67
N LYS A 710 22.61 -11.87 -32.88
CA LYS A 710 21.40 -12.64 -33.15
C LYS A 710 20.20 -11.71 -33.25
N ALA A 711 19.24 -12.03 -34.13
CA ALA A 711 17.98 -11.29 -34.19
C ALA A 711 17.15 -11.59 -32.94
N LEU A 712 16.58 -10.56 -32.32
CA LEU A 712 15.57 -10.73 -31.27
C LEU A 712 14.18 -10.81 -31.87
N LYS A 713 13.34 -11.64 -31.25
CA LYS A 713 11.90 -11.73 -31.50
C LYS A 713 11.18 -11.36 -30.20
N GLN A 714 9.99 -10.77 -30.32
CA GLN A 714 9.13 -10.51 -29.16
C GLN A 714 8.75 -11.85 -28.52
N PRO A 715 9.16 -12.12 -27.27
CA PRO A 715 8.77 -13.35 -26.60
C PRO A 715 7.37 -13.19 -25.99
N LYS A 716 6.58 -14.26 -26.07
CA LYS A 716 5.34 -14.44 -25.31
C LYS A 716 5.65 -15.18 -24.02
N VAL A 717 5.39 -14.55 -22.88
CA VAL A 717 5.67 -15.12 -21.56
C VAL A 717 4.38 -15.60 -20.91
N PHE A 718 4.45 -16.71 -20.19
CA PHE A 718 3.43 -17.05 -19.20
C PHE A 718 4.03 -16.89 -17.81
N SER A 719 3.31 -16.24 -16.89
CA SER A 719 3.76 -16.05 -15.51
C SER A 719 2.91 -16.88 -14.57
N SER A 720 3.44 -18.02 -14.13
CA SER A 720 2.84 -18.85 -13.08
C SER A 720 3.25 -18.27 -11.74
N GLY A 721 2.39 -17.44 -11.15
CA GLY A 721 2.55 -17.03 -9.76
C GLY A 721 2.15 -15.59 -9.47
N SER A 722 3.02 -14.90 -8.73
CA SER A 722 2.70 -13.69 -7.99
C SER A 722 2.29 -12.52 -8.88
N ALA A 723 1.49 -11.62 -8.30
CA ALA A 723 1.13 -10.38 -8.95
C ALA A 723 2.36 -9.48 -9.21
N ALA A 724 3.40 -9.60 -8.38
CA ALA A 724 4.64 -8.85 -8.55
C ALA A 724 5.39 -9.27 -9.83
N SER A 725 5.56 -10.56 -10.10
CA SER A 725 6.18 -11.04 -11.34
C SER A 725 5.40 -10.62 -12.59
N LYS A 726 4.07 -10.72 -12.54
CA LYS A 726 3.19 -10.25 -13.63
C LYS A 726 3.33 -8.74 -13.85
N TYR A 727 3.33 -7.96 -12.77
CA TYR A 727 3.52 -6.51 -12.81
C TYR A 727 4.88 -6.15 -13.42
N VAL A 728 5.98 -6.79 -12.98
CA VAL A 728 7.32 -6.52 -13.50
C VAL A 728 7.44 -6.87 -14.99
N LEU A 729 6.91 -8.01 -15.42
CA LEU A 729 6.91 -8.41 -16.83
C LEU A 729 6.11 -7.42 -17.71
N LYS A 730 4.95 -6.98 -17.22
CA LYS A 730 4.15 -5.93 -17.88
C LYS A 730 4.90 -4.61 -17.95
N GLU A 731 5.53 -4.19 -16.85
CA GLU A 731 6.33 -2.97 -16.77
C GLU A 731 7.52 -2.97 -17.73
N LEU A 732 8.18 -4.13 -17.91
CA LEU A 732 9.26 -4.34 -18.88
C LEU A 732 8.74 -4.44 -20.32
N GLY A 733 7.43 -4.56 -20.52
CA GLY A 733 6.79 -4.59 -21.83
C GLY A 733 6.75 -5.96 -22.51
N PHE A 734 6.81 -7.06 -21.76
CA PHE A 734 6.63 -8.39 -22.32
C PHE A 734 5.16 -8.65 -22.68
N GLU A 735 4.94 -9.49 -23.70
CA GLU A 735 3.59 -9.93 -24.10
C GLU A 735 3.23 -11.19 -23.33
N PHE A 736 1.98 -11.30 -22.87
CA PHE A 736 1.51 -12.47 -22.14
C PHE A 736 0.85 -13.48 -23.07
N ALA A 737 1.21 -14.76 -22.91
CA ALA A 737 0.47 -15.88 -23.46
C ALA A 737 -0.79 -16.15 -22.63
N GLN A 738 -1.84 -16.70 -23.25
CA GLN A 738 -3.08 -17.06 -22.55
C GLN A 738 -2.93 -18.35 -21.73
N SER A 739 -1.96 -19.18 -22.08
CA SER A 739 -1.68 -20.48 -21.48
C SER A 739 -0.18 -20.80 -21.53
N GLU A 740 0.27 -21.75 -20.70
CA GLU A 740 1.66 -22.21 -20.71
C GLU A 740 2.07 -22.87 -22.04
N SER A 741 1.14 -23.56 -22.70
CA SER A 741 1.41 -24.25 -23.97
C SER A 741 1.71 -23.25 -25.09
N GLU A 742 1.01 -22.13 -25.13
CA GLU A 742 1.19 -21.02 -26.08
C GLU A 742 2.40 -20.13 -25.79
N ALA A 743 2.98 -20.21 -24.59
CA ALA A 743 4.09 -19.38 -24.20
C ALA A 743 5.40 -19.79 -24.88
N ASP A 744 6.28 -18.84 -25.17
CA ASP A 744 7.66 -19.14 -25.55
C ASP A 744 8.49 -19.48 -24.30
N VAL A 745 8.19 -18.86 -23.16
CA VAL A 745 8.89 -19.02 -21.89
C VAL A 745 7.89 -19.01 -20.73
N ILE A 746 8.06 -19.94 -19.78
CA ILE A 746 7.36 -19.93 -18.49
C ILE A 746 8.25 -19.21 -17.47
N VAL A 747 7.71 -18.19 -16.81
CA VAL A 747 8.29 -17.50 -15.67
C VAL A 747 7.50 -17.88 -14.44
N ASP A 748 8.16 -18.51 -13.48
CA ASP A 748 7.52 -19.09 -12.32
C ASP A 748 8.17 -18.59 -11.03
N ASP A 749 7.36 -18.08 -10.12
CA ASP A 749 7.74 -17.78 -8.74
C ASP A 749 6.80 -18.46 -7.72
N SER A 750 5.95 -19.38 -8.19
CA SER A 750 4.95 -20.08 -7.39
C SER A 750 5.19 -21.58 -7.29
N GLY A 751 6.02 -22.15 -8.16
CA GLY A 751 6.22 -23.60 -8.24
C GLY A 751 5.02 -24.33 -8.83
N LEU A 752 4.19 -23.65 -9.63
CA LEU A 752 2.93 -24.19 -10.17
C LEU A 752 2.98 -24.48 -11.68
N ALA A 753 4.15 -24.37 -12.32
CA ALA A 753 4.30 -24.61 -13.75
C ALA A 753 4.06 -26.08 -14.14
N ALA A 754 3.60 -26.31 -15.37
CA ALA A 754 3.34 -27.66 -15.89
C ALA A 754 4.65 -28.39 -16.25
N LYS A 755 5.06 -29.32 -15.37
CA LYS A 755 6.22 -30.20 -15.56
C LYS A 755 6.34 -30.81 -16.96
N ALA A 756 5.24 -31.33 -17.52
CA ALA A 756 5.25 -32.00 -18.81
C ALA A 756 5.75 -31.09 -19.95
N LEU A 757 5.41 -29.80 -19.92
CA LEU A 757 5.88 -28.83 -20.91
C LEU A 757 7.39 -28.58 -20.76
N ILE A 758 7.87 -28.45 -19.52
CA ILE A 758 9.29 -28.23 -19.22
C ILE A 758 10.11 -29.44 -19.67
N GLN A 759 9.65 -30.66 -19.38
CA GLN A 759 10.30 -31.90 -19.83
C GLN A 759 10.30 -32.06 -21.36
N ALA A 760 9.26 -31.56 -22.03
CA ALA A 760 9.21 -31.47 -23.49
C ALA A 760 10.13 -30.37 -24.08
N GLY A 761 10.87 -29.64 -23.23
CA GLY A 761 11.85 -28.65 -23.62
C GLY A 761 11.34 -27.21 -23.64
N LYS A 762 10.15 -26.92 -23.08
CA LYS A 762 9.69 -25.53 -22.90
C LYS A 762 10.67 -24.78 -21.98
N PRO A 763 11.16 -23.60 -22.37
CA PRO A 763 11.98 -22.79 -21.50
C PRO A 763 11.28 -22.40 -20.20
N TYR A 764 12.01 -22.51 -19.09
CA TYR A 764 11.52 -22.31 -17.75
C TYR A 764 12.49 -21.44 -16.95
N ILE A 765 11.95 -20.41 -16.28
CA ILE A 765 12.67 -19.52 -15.39
C ILE A 765 12.00 -19.62 -14.02
N GLY A 766 12.66 -20.26 -13.06
CA GLY A 766 12.19 -20.37 -11.68
C GLY A 766 12.83 -19.30 -10.78
N ILE A 767 12.02 -18.65 -9.94
CA ILE A 767 12.44 -17.56 -9.04
C ILE A 767 11.99 -17.89 -7.60
N GLY A 768 12.91 -17.77 -6.65
CA GLY A 768 12.61 -17.91 -5.22
C GLY A 768 12.34 -19.34 -4.77
N SER A 769 12.12 -19.51 -3.48
CA SER A 769 12.03 -20.83 -2.81
C SER A 769 10.99 -21.76 -3.42
N SER A 770 9.79 -21.27 -3.76
CA SER A 770 8.69 -22.09 -4.30
C SER A 770 9.07 -22.78 -5.61
N SER A 771 9.72 -22.06 -6.53
CA SER A 771 10.15 -22.62 -7.81
C SER A 771 11.39 -23.49 -7.69
N LEU A 772 12.31 -23.19 -6.75
CA LEU A 772 13.40 -24.10 -6.44
C LEU A 772 12.87 -25.43 -5.85
N ASN A 773 11.91 -25.37 -4.93
CA ASN A 773 11.22 -26.54 -4.38
C ASN A 773 10.58 -27.40 -5.45
N PHE A 774 9.87 -26.76 -6.37
CA PHE A 774 9.25 -27.43 -7.51
C PHE A 774 10.31 -28.11 -8.39
N ALA A 775 11.39 -27.41 -8.73
CA ALA A 775 12.45 -27.97 -9.56
C ALA A 775 13.15 -29.19 -8.94
N GLU A 776 13.34 -29.17 -7.62
CA GLU A 776 13.90 -30.28 -6.85
C GLU A 776 12.92 -31.46 -6.75
N LYS A 777 11.70 -31.21 -6.23
CA LYS A 777 10.69 -32.26 -6.01
C LYS A 777 10.31 -32.98 -7.30
N GLU A 778 10.21 -32.25 -8.40
CA GLU A 778 9.88 -32.82 -9.69
C GLU A 778 11.09 -33.42 -10.43
N ASN A 779 12.28 -33.31 -9.84
CA ASN A 779 13.57 -33.75 -10.40
C ASN A 779 13.76 -33.21 -11.83
N LEU A 780 13.52 -31.91 -12.03
CA LEU A 780 13.66 -31.28 -13.35
C LEU A 780 15.11 -31.27 -13.83
N LEU A 781 16.06 -31.30 -12.89
CA LEU A 781 17.49 -31.25 -13.14
C LEU A 781 18.22 -32.22 -12.20
N PRO A 782 18.67 -33.38 -12.69
CA PRO A 782 19.43 -34.32 -11.86
C PRO A 782 20.68 -33.68 -11.24
N GLY A 783 20.85 -33.85 -9.93
CA GLY A 783 21.96 -33.29 -9.15
C GLY A 783 21.77 -31.82 -8.72
N PHE A 784 20.59 -31.24 -8.94
CA PHE A 784 20.19 -29.98 -8.31
C PHE A 784 19.72 -30.24 -6.87
N ASP A 785 20.14 -29.38 -5.94
CA ASP A 785 19.76 -29.41 -4.53
C ASP A 785 19.74 -27.97 -3.99
N TYR A 786 18.72 -27.61 -3.23
CA TYR A 786 18.57 -26.28 -2.65
C TYR A 786 18.17 -26.36 -1.17
N SER A 787 18.25 -25.24 -0.48
CA SER A 787 17.80 -25.13 0.90
C SER A 787 17.16 -23.76 1.13
N THR A 788 16.38 -23.69 2.20
CA THR A 788 15.86 -22.44 2.74
C THR A 788 16.17 -22.37 4.22
N THR A 789 16.41 -21.16 4.70
CA THR A 789 16.25 -20.82 6.11
C THR A 789 14.92 -20.07 6.24
N THR A 790 14.07 -20.48 7.17
CA THR A 790 12.79 -19.81 7.42
C THR A 790 12.64 -19.56 8.91
N GLY A 791 12.14 -18.37 9.27
CA GLY A 791 11.64 -18.10 10.62
C GLY A 791 10.19 -18.57 10.78
N SER A 792 9.60 -18.32 11.95
CA SER A 792 8.25 -18.79 12.28
C SER A 792 7.11 -18.05 11.56
N ARG A 793 7.24 -16.76 11.26
CA ARG A 793 6.19 -15.96 10.59
C ARG A 793 6.59 -15.29 9.27
N ALA A 794 7.88 -15.23 8.95
CA ALA A 794 8.36 -14.65 7.70
C ALA A 794 9.57 -15.42 7.15
N SER A 795 9.78 -15.29 5.84
CA SER A 795 11.01 -15.75 5.22
C SER A 795 12.17 -14.84 5.61
N HIS A 796 13.35 -15.41 5.82
CA HIS A 796 14.55 -14.60 6.01
C HIS A 796 14.85 -13.79 4.75
N GLU A 797 15.40 -12.60 4.94
CA GLU A 797 15.75 -11.73 3.83
C GLU A 797 17.11 -11.06 4.04
N GLY A 798 17.76 -10.70 2.94
CA GLY A 798 19.04 -10.04 3.03
C GLY A 798 19.54 -9.45 1.73
N LEU A 799 20.23 -8.32 1.85
CA LEU A 799 21.09 -7.78 0.82
C LEU A 799 22.51 -8.34 1.00
N LEU A 800 23.05 -8.95 -0.06
CA LEU A 800 24.28 -9.73 0.00
C LEU A 800 25.28 -9.24 -1.04
N TRP A 801 26.56 -9.21 -0.71
CA TRP A 801 27.63 -9.17 -1.71
C TRP A 801 27.68 -10.49 -2.48
N THR A 802 27.75 -10.38 -3.81
CA THR A 802 27.73 -11.53 -4.72
C THR A 802 28.79 -11.42 -5.82
N ASP A 803 29.29 -12.57 -6.23
CA ASP A 803 30.15 -12.78 -7.39
C ASP A 803 29.31 -13.18 -8.60
N VAL A 804 29.14 -12.26 -9.55
CA VAL A 804 28.36 -12.45 -10.77
C VAL A 804 29.27 -12.85 -11.92
N SER A 805 28.91 -13.93 -12.62
CA SER A 805 29.67 -14.44 -13.75
C SER A 805 29.65 -13.45 -14.92
N ALA A 806 30.81 -12.94 -15.32
CA ALA A 806 30.93 -11.98 -16.41
C ALA A 806 30.81 -12.64 -17.80
N GLY A 807 30.41 -11.85 -18.80
CA GLY A 807 30.46 -12.23 -20.21
C GLY A 807 29.33 -13.15 -20.68
N GLN A 808 28.40 -13.52 -19.81
CA GLN A 808 27.22 -14.28 -20.18
C GLN A 808 26.06 -13.37 -20.59
N MET A 809 25.18 -13.86 -21.46
CA MET A 809 23.99 -13.10 -21.92
C MET A 809 23.04 -12.78 -20.77
N ILE A 810 22.85 -13.72 -19.84
CA ILE A 810 21.90 -13.59 -18.71
C ILE A 810 22.37 -12.53 -17.69
N THR A 811 23.67 -12.48 -17.42
CA THR A 811 24.29 -11.51 -16.48
C THR A 811 24.75 -10.21 -17.16
N SER A 812 24.36 -10.00 -18.42
CA SER A 812 24.70 -8.79 -19.17
C SER A 812 24.21 -7.53 -18.43
N GLY A 813 25.08 -6.52 -18.35
CA GLY A 813 24.77 -5.26 -17.69
C GLY A 813 25.04 -5.20 -16.18
N TYR A 814 25.57 -6.28 -15.60
CA TYR A 814 26.00 -6.36 -14.20
C TYR A 814 27.53 -6.43 -14.09
N ALA A 815 28.08 -5.85 -13.03
CA ALA A 815 29.49 -5.96 -12.68
C ALA A 815 29.81 -7.34 -12.10
N LYS A 816 31.10 -7.69 -12.01
CA LYS A 816 31.56 -8.96 -11.39
C LYS A 816 31.19 -9.06 -9.90
N LYS A 817 31.10 -7.91 -9.23
CA LYS A 817 30.74 -7.79 -7.83
C LYS A 817 29.48 -6.93 -7.77
N GLU A 818 28.39 -7.52 -7.33
CA GLU A 818 27.11 -6.82 -7.17
C GLU A 818 26.48 -7.15 -5.83
N LYS A 819 25.61 -6.26 -5.39
CA LYS A 819 24.77 -6.51 -4.23
C LYS A 819 23.41 -7.00 -4.72
N LEU A 820 23.03 -8.21 -4.34
CA LEU A 820 21.78 -8.84 -4.74
C LEU A 820 20.96 -9.20 -3.52
N TYR A 821 19.64 -9.21 -3.71
CA TYR A 821 18.67 -9.34 -2.64
C TYR A 821 17.91 -10.66 -2.72
N ILE A 822 17.67 -11.29 -1.58
CA ILE A 822 16.86 -12.50 -1.42
C ILE A 822 15.82 -12.22 -0.34
N ALA A 823 14.59 -12.66 -0.56
CA ALA A 823 13.45 -12.45 0.33
C ALA A 823 12.83 -13.77 0.83
N THR A 824 13.28 -14.92 0.30
CA THR A 824 12.71 -16.24 0.60
C THR A 824 13.62 -17.12 1.45
N GLY A 825 14.72 -16.57 1.97
CA GLY A 825 15.71 -17.31 2.75
C GLY A 825 16.41 -18.43 1.96
N SER A 826 16.32 -18.43 0.63
CA SER A 826 16.72 -19.57 -0.22
C SER A 826 18.14 -19.46 -0.76
N TYR A 827 18.80 -20.61 -0.92
CA TYR A 827 20.12 -20.74 -1.56
C TYR A 827 20.30 -22.12 -2.21
N ILE A 828 21.23 -22.24 -3.17
CA ILE A 828 21.45 -23.45 -3.97
C ILE A 828 22.72 -24.17 -3.49
N LYS A 829 22.53 -25.36 -2.90
CA LYS A 829 23.60 -26.20 -2.33
C LYS A 829 24.39 -26.93 -3.41
N ALA A 830 23.70 -27.46 -4.42
CA ALA A 830 24.33 -28.15 -5.54
C ALA A 830 23.67 -27.78 -6.86
N VAL A 831 24.50 -27.68 -7.91
CA VAL A 831 24.05 -27.47 -9.28
C VAL A 831 24.36 -28.72 -10.12
N PRO A 832 23.55 -29.02 -11.15
CA PRO A 832 23.83 -30.10 -12.08
C PRO A 832 25.22 -29.98 -12.71
N LYS A 833 25.80 -31.12 -13.10
CA LYS A 833 27.06 -31.15 -13.86
C LYS A 833 26.94 -30.29 -15.13
N ASP A 834 27.98 -29.53 -15.46
CA ASP A 834 28.04 -28.58 -16.59
C ASP A 834 26.93 -27.51 -16.61
N ALA A 835 26.34 -27.18 -15.45
CA ALA A 835 25.52 -25.98 -15.31
C ALA A 835 26.41 -24.72 -15.37
N ALA A 836 25.93 -23.67 -16.04
CA ALA A 836 26.59 -22.37 -16.03
C ALA A 836 26.12 -21.59 -14.81
N ILE A 837 27.03 -21.37 -13.86
CA ILE A 837 26.77 -20.56 -12.67
C ILE A 837 26.65 -19.09 -13.09
N LEU A 838 25.61 -18.42 -12.63
CA LEU A 838 25.32 -17.02 -12.94
C LEU A 838 25.74 -16.09 -11.79
N ALA A 839 25.50 -16.50 -10.55
CA ALA A 839 25.91 -15.74 -9.37
C ALA A 839 26.12 -16.62 -8.15
N LYS A 840 27.07 -16.23 -7.29
CA LYS A 840 27.33 -16.81 -5.96
C LYS A 840 27.36 -15.74 -4.90
N VAL A 841 27.01 -16.08 -3.66
CA VAL A 841 27.30 -15.24 -2.51
C VAL A 841 28.82 -15.13 -2.34
N ALA A 842 29.30 -13.93 -2.00
CA ALA A 842 30.72 -13.69 -1.82
C ALA A 842 31.30 -14.53 -0.67
N ASN A 843 32.51 -15.05 -0.85
CA ASN A 843 33.19 -15.88 0.15
C ASN A 843 34.09 -15.03 1.07
N HIS A 844 33.51 -14.07 1.79
CA HIS A 844 34.19 -13.29 2.84
C HIS A 844 33.22 -12.98 3.97
N LYS A 845 33.71 -12.79 5.20
CA LYS A 845 32.89 -12.58 6.40
C LYS A 845 31.86 -11.43 6.28
N ASP A 846 32.20 -10.34 5.60
CA ASP A 846 31.34 -9.15 5.50
C ASP A 846 30.39 -9.23 4.28
N PHE A 847 29.94 -10.43 3.89
CA PHE A 847 29.09 -10.61 2.70
C PHE A 847 27.65 -10.17 2.95
N PHE A 848 27.15 -10.35 4.17
CA PHE A 848 25.83 -9.89 4.58
C PHE A 848 25.88 -8.39 4.87
N ILE A 849 24.95 -7.63 4.29
CA ILE A 849 24.98 -6.16 4.36
C ILE A 849 23.85 -5.62 5.24
N SER A 850 22.64 -6.12 5.02
CA SER A 850 21.45 -5.67 5.73
C SER A 850 20.31 -6.66 5.57
N GLY A 851 19.41 -6.74 6.55
CA GLY A 851 18.22 -7.58 6.52
C GLY A 851 18.03 -8.32 7.84
N TRP A 852 17.22 -9.37 7.79
CA TRP A 852 17.00 -10.27 8.90
C TRP A 852 17.20 -11.70 8.43
N TRP A 853 18.35 -12.28 8.80
CA TRP A 853 18.72 -13.62 8.39
C TRP A 853 19.54 -14.34 9.46
N PRO A 854 18.88 -14.81 10.54
CA PRO A 854 19.53 -15.68 11.52
C PRO A 854 20.28 -16.83 10.84
N LYS A 855 21.53 -17.03 11.26
CA LYS A 855 22.45 -18.07 10.74
C LYS A 855 22.80 -17.90 9.24
N HIS A 856 22.92 -16.65 8.78
CA HIS A 856 23.25 -16.37 7.38
C HIS A 856 24.61 -16.93 6.93
N GLU A 857 25.53 -17.30 7.82
CA GLU A 857 26.83 -17.90 7.49
C GLU A 857 26.73 -19.12 6.56
N ALA A 858 25.60 -19.85 6.59
CA ALA A 858 25.32 -20.97 5.68
C ALA A 858 25.32 -20.57 4.19
N LEU A 859 25.10 -19.28 3.89
CA LEU A 859 25.08 -18.73 2.53
C LEU A 859 26.46 -18.47 1.95
N GLN A 860 27.50 -18.40 2.77
CA GLN A 860 28.82 -17.97 2.32
C GLN A 860 29.34 -18.88 1.19
N GLY A 861 29.61 -18.29 0.02
CA GLY A 861 30.08 -19.01 -1.17
C GLY A 861 29.03 -19.85 -1.91
N GLN A 862 27.78 -19.89 -1.42
CA GLN A 862 26.70 -20.65 -2.03
C GLN A 862 26.29 -20.08 -3.40
N THR A 863 25.72 -20.94 -4.25
CA THR A 863 25.16 -20.50 -5.52
C THR A 863 23.78 -19.89 -5.27
N ILE A 864 23.46 -18.82 -6.01
CA ILE A 864 22.14 -18.19 -5.95
C ILE A 864 21.47 -18.08 -7.31
N ALA A 865 22.20 -18.32 -8.40
CA ALA A 865 21.61 -18.38 -9.73
C ALA A 865 22.46 -19.25 -10.66
N PHE A 866 21.80 -20.06 -11.50
CA PHE A 866 22.45 -20.83 -12.56
C PHE A 866 21.51 -21.10 -13.73
N THR A 867 22.09 -21.50 -14.87
CA THR A 867 21.33 -21.95 -16.05
C THR A 867 21.88 -23.27 -16.59
N LYS A 868 20.99 -24.17 -17.02
CA LYS A 868 21.31 -25.46 -17.64
C LYS A 868 20.27 -25.75 -18.73
N GLY A 869 20.71 -25.80 -19.98
CA GLY A 869 19.81 -26.05 -21.12
C GLY A 869 18.76 -24.95 -21.23
N ASN A 870 17.49 -25.33 -21.14
CA ASN A 870 16.36 -24.38 -21.22
C ASN A 870 15.81 -23.98 -19.82
N ILE A 871 16.48 -24.38 -18.73
CA ILE A 871 16.07 -24.09 -17.35
C ILE A 871 17.04 -23.09 -16.73
N THR A 872 16.51 -22.00 -16.18
CA THR A 872 17.27 -21.03 -15.38
C THR A 872 16.61 -20.89 -14.02
N LEU A 873 17.40 -20.99 -12.94
CA LEU A 873 16.90 -20.92 -11.58
C LEU A 873 17.59 -19.80 -10.81
N PHE A 874 16.80 -19.04 -10.06
CA PHE A 874 17.23 -17.95 -9.18
C PHE A 874 16.72 -18.23 -7.76
N ALA A 875 17.63 -18.30 -6.79
CA ALA A 875 17.31 -18.17 -5.38
C ALA A 875 17.01 -16.72 -5.01
N ASN A 876 17.68 -15.78 -5.66
CA ASN A 876 17.40 -14.37 -5.43
C ASN A 876 16.06 -13.94 -6.04
N ASP A 877 15.22 -13.31 -5.22
CA ASP A 877 13.85 -12.94 -5.55
C ASP A 877 13.78 -11.68 -6.41
N ILE A 878 14.15 -11.81 -7.69
CA ILE A 878 14.34 -10.70 -8.64
C ILE A 878 13.09 -9.87 -8.95
N THR A 879 11.92 -10.31 -8.50
CA THR A 879 10.64 -9.60 -8.67
C THR A 879 9.93 -9.31 -7.34
N ASN A 880 10.50 -9.66 -6.17
CA ASN A 880 9.81 -9.57 -4.87
C ASN A 880 9.17 -8.19 -4.68
N LYS A 881 7.83 -8.16 -4.64
CA LYS A 881 7.01 -6.94 -4.46
C LYS A 881 7.44 -5.76 -5.35
N ALA A 882 8.04 -6.03 -6.50
CA ALA A 882 8.64 -5.03 -7.37
C ALA A 882 9.74 -4.13 -6.73
N HIS A 883 10.30 -4.50 -5.57
CA HIS A 883 11.33 -3.71 -4.88
C HIS A 883 12.73 -3.76 -5.55
N PRO A 884 13.28 -4.94 -5.93
CA PRO A 884 14.65 -5.05 -6.44
C PRO A 884 14.73 -4.73 -7.95
N GLN A 885 14.35 -3.51 -8.32
CA GLN A 885 14.30 -3.04 -9.71
C GLN A 885 15.64 -3.19 -10.46
N TYR A 886 16.77 -3.15 -9.75
CA TYR A 886 18.08 -3.39 -10.35
C TYR A 886 18.21 -4.80 -10.92
N SER A 887 17.53 -5.79 -10.34
CA SER A 887 17.60 -7.21 -10.71
C SER A 887 16.69 -7.59 -11.89
N TYR A 888 15.78 -6.71 -12.32
CA TYR A 888 14.81 -7.01 -13.39
C TYR A 888 15.47 -7.40 -14.72
N ARG A 889 16.67 -6.90 -15.00
CA ARG A 889 17.40 -7.29 -16.22
C ARG A 889 17.85 -8.75 -16.17
N LEU A 890 18.09 -9.35 -15.00
CA LEU A 890 18.35 -10.81 -14.91
C LEU A 890 17.16 -11.60 -15.46
N LEU A 891 15.92 -11.18 -15.16
CA LEU A 891 14.71 -11.79 -15.71
C LEU A 891 14.62 -11.56 -17.21
N ALA A 892 14.71 -10.30 -17.67
CA ALA A 892 14.60 -9.97 -19.08
C ALA A 892 15.66 -10.67 -19.94
N ASN A 893 16.90 -10.70 -19.46
CA ASN A 893 18.02 -11.36 -20.14
C ASN A 893 17.80 -12.87 -20.21
N SER A 894 17.29 -13.50 -19.15
CA SER A 894 16.91 -14.92 -19.15
C SER A 894 15.84 -15.23 -20.19
N ILE A 895 14.81 -14.38 -20.30
CA ILE A 895 13.76 -14.54 -21.31
C ILE A 895 14.35 -14.43 -22.73
N TYR A 896 15.18 -13.42 -23.02
CA TYR A 896 15.83 -13.30 -24.33
C TYR A 896 16.85 -14.42 -24.63
N ALA A 897 17.50 -14.96 -23.60
CA ALA A 897 18.43 -16.07 -23.73
C ALA A 897 17.71 -17.39 -24.05
N ALA A 898 16.49 -17.57 -23.51
CA ALA A 898 15.64 -18.72 -23.80
C ALA A 898 15.14 -18.77 -25.25
N MET A 899 15.06 -17.62 -25.93
CA MET A 899 14.69 -17.55 -27.35
C MET A 899 15.85 -18.02 -28.24
N LYS A 900 15.65 -19.16 -28.91
CA LYS A 900 16.57 -19.75 -29.90
C LYS A 900 16.44 -19.13 -31.28
#